data_AF-A0A179G171-F1
#
_entry.id   AF-A0A179G171-F1
#
_cell.length_a   1.000
_cell.length_b   1.000
_cell.length_c   1.000
_cell.angle_alpha   90.00
_cell.angle_beta   90.00
_cell.angle_gamma   90.00
#
_symmetry.space_group_name_H-M   'P 1'
#
loop_
_entity.id
_entity.type
_entity.pdbx_description
1 polymer ?
#
loop_
_entity_poly.entity_id
_entity_poly.type
_entity_poly.pdbx_seq_one_letter_code
_entity_poly.pdbx_strand_id
1 'polypeptide(L)'
;MGRAWLTCAEPHDAQAGRRGHAVRAHRQARQEEHGRAAGPRDGVRVGHGAGRVQEEPQQCVEHPVVLDLFWTNSKDGNTNDSSSYLDLSPLYGNSKEALDSIRTFEHGKLKPDTFADRRLLGNPPGVCILLIMFNRFHNHVAEQLAAINDNNRFARPSGQGTAEETAKAWARRDEELFQTARLITSGLYINITLVDYVRNIINLNRVDTEWTLDPRQEMGVSAGTAKGSESGVGNAVSAEFNLCYRWHSCISQMDDQWIQDFYSHLLGDDYGEMNLQVLMAAVKKFEASMHPDPGRREFDNMRRGPDGRFDDDDLVQRLATAIEQPGGAFGARNVPRIMKPVEMLGIIRGRRWNLAGLNEFRKHFGLKAYATFEDINSDPEVADALRNLYQHPDHVELYPGIVAEEGKTPMVPGVGIAPTYTISRVVLSDAVSLVRGDRHYTTDYHAGYLTQWGFNEANYDFKTNHGCVFYKLFLRAFPDHFRPDSVYAHYPMVIPPENRKILTTLKRADRFSWERPQRRARVVRVSSPAAARQVLGDDQRYRVAWTGLEPLVGHARLSADALDPARLDVLLFKGEWRASIKAFYAATAERLFADKTHRLNGRQQVDVVRDVGNLAHTHFAARLFNLPLKTRENPKGVFAEQELYAALATIFAALFRDLDPMRSFPLRARAKELASQLGSIVETNVKLATTLGVGGLFTAKPNKAKDDLSAYGVHLVKGLAKGGLKAHDITWGQVIPAAAALVPTEAQVFAEAVDYYLTPAGQRHADELHRLAASTPSAETDALLLGYALEGARLGGPPGVYREATAVDSVDGAAVQAGDGVWVTTAAAAGHGHGHGQGGDDAARVDPRRAMDAYPWFGAESRREVSELALVELFRAAFRRRLRRVPGAQGELKRVPGGYLTEDWGDEVPFPAAMKVIWE
;
A
#
# COMPACT_ATOMS: atom_id res chain seq x y z
N MET A 1 0.28 -37.55 -9.27
CA MET A 1 0.18 -36.18 -9.81
C MET A 1 1.53 -35.51 -9.63
N GLY A 2 2.54 -36.11 -10.27
CA GLY A 2 3.90 -36.07 -9.76
C GLY A 2 5.02 -35.83 -10.78
N ARG A 3 4.71 -35.06 -11.82
CA ARG A 3 5.58 -34.87 -12.98
C ARG A 3 5.57 -33.41 -13.44
N ALA A 4 5.36 -32.46 -12.52
CA ALA A 4 5.24 -31.04 -12.89
C ALA A 4 6.60 -30.35 -13.06
N TRP A 5 7.65 -30.92 -12.48
CA TRP A 5 9.04 -30.47 -12.69
C TRP A 5 9.68 -31.13 -13.93
N LEU A 6 9.08 -32.21 -14.44
CA LEU A 6 9.61 -33.03 -15.52
C LEU A 6 8.50 -33.87 -16.18
N THR A 7 8.04 -33.45 -17.34
CA THR A 7 7.04 -34.21 -18.10
C THR A 7 7.67 -35.19 -19.09
N CYS A 8 8.72 -35.95 -18.72
CA CYS A 8 9.37 -36.88 -19.66
C CYS A 8 9.93 -38.18 -19.04
N ALA A 9 9.17 -39.26 -19.20
CA ALA A 9 9.57 -40.66 -19.47
C ALA A 9 8.28 -41.51 -19.45
N GLU A 10 7.89 -42.19 -20.54
CA GLU A 10 8.29 -43.57 -20.88
C GLU A 10 8.07 -43.92 -22.39
N PRO A 11 8.62 -45.05 -22.90
CA PRO A 11 8.67 -45.40 -24.33
C PRO A 11 7.59 -46.41 -24.77
N HIS A 12 7.20 -46.41 -26.05
CA HIS A 12 7.27 -47.57 -26.97
C HIS A 12 6.65 -47.28 -28.36
N ASP A 13 7.38 -47.76 -29.37
CA ASP A 13 7.01 -48.28 -30.69
C ASP A 13 5.93 -47.63 -31.56
N ALA A 14 6.36 -47.13 -32.73
CA ALA A 14 5.72 -47.47 -34.00
C ALA A 14 6.70 -47.33 -35.18
N GLN A 15 7.02 -48.45 -35.81
CA GLN A 15 7.59 -48.54 -37.15
C GLN A 15 6.62 -48.03 -38.21
N ALA A 16 7.17 -47.41 -39.27
CA ALA A 16 6.76 -47.37 -40.68
C ALA A 16 6.97 -45.95 -41.22
N GLY A 17 7.49 -45.68 -42.42
CA GLY A 17 7.85 -46.49 -43.57
C GLY A 17 8.29 -45.52 -44.66
N ARG A 18 9.29 -45.93 -45.45
CA ARG A 18 9.96 -45.14 -46.49
C ARG A 18 9.04 -44.70 -47.64
N ARG A 19 9.39 -43.58 -48.28
CA ARG A 19 9.43 -43.24 -49.73
C ARG A 19 9.81 -41.74 -49.78
N GLY A 20 10.92 -41.26 -50.34
CA GLY A 20 11.65 -41.66 -51.54
C GLY A 20 11.21 -40.77 -52.71
N HIS A 21 11.94 -39.67 -53.00
CA HIS A 21 12.22 -39.23 -54.37
C HIS A 21 13.33 -38.17 -54.42
N ALA A 22 14.14 -38.33 -55.46
CA ALA A 22 15.43 -37.74 -55.76
C ALA A 22 15.32 -36.37 -56.48
N VAL A 23 16.23 -35.44 -56.15
CA VAL A 23 17.32 -34.89 -56.99
C VAL A 23 16.88 -34.05 -58.21
N ARG A 24 17.27 -32.77 -58.21
CA ARG A 24 18.04 -32.20 -59.32
C ARG A 24 18.85 -30.98 -58.88
N ALA A 25 20.14 -31.04 -59.23
CA ALA A 25 21.16 -30.03 -59.02
C ALA A 25 21.16 -28.98 -60.14
N HIS A 26 21.67 -27.79 -59.84
CA HIS A 26 22.48 -27.03 -60.79
C HIS A 26 23.59 -26.26 -60.06
N ARG A 27 24.83 -26.56 -60.46
CA ARG A 27 26.08 -25.83 -60.16
C ARG A 27 26.24 -24.68 -61.15
N GLN A 28 26.86 -23.57 -60.71
CA GLN A 28 28.11 -22.96 -61.24
C GLN A 28 28.27 -21.58 -60.57
N ALA A 29 29.25 -21.38 -59.69
CA ALA A 29 30.66 -21.05 -59.96
C ALA A 29 30.89 -19.57 -60.26
N ARG A 30 31.60 -18.87 -59.35
CA ARG A 30 32.66 -17.88 -59.65
C ARG A 30 33.63 -17.82 -58.47
N GLN A 31 34.89 -17.70 -58.84
CA GLN A 31 36.11 -17.77 -58.05
C GLN A 31 36.84 -16.42 -58.19
N GLU A 32 37.86 -16.20 -57.35
CA GLU A 32 38.94 -15.18 -57.47
C GLU A 32 38.61 -13.74 -57.00
N GLU A 33 39.45 -12.98 -56.29
CA GLU A 33 40.81 -13.17 -55.71
C GLU A 33 41.15 -11.94 -54.82
N HIS A 34 42.32 -12.00 -54.16
CA HIS A 34 43.06 -10.96 -53.38
C HIS A 34 42.82 -10.98 -51.85
N GLY A 35 43.80 -11.08 -50.95
CA GLY A 35 45.26 -11.14 -51.05
C GLY A 35 45.93 -10.26 -49.96
N ARG A 36 46.84 -10.86 -49.16
CA ARG A 36 47.89 -10.29 -48.26
C ARG A 36 47.50 -10.03 -46.78
N ALA A 37 48.02 -10.81 -45.80
CA ALA A 37 49.34 -10.77 -45.10
C ALA A 37 49.40 -9.65 -44.03
N ALA A 38 49.90 -9.77 -42.78
CA ALA A 38 50.78 -10.70 -42.06
C ALA A 38 50.52 -10.56 -40.52
N GLY A 39 50.68 -11.60 -39.68
CA GLY A 39 51.87 -11.80 -38.83
C GLY A 39 51.48 -12.12 -37.36
N PRO A 40 52.24 -12.95 -36.60
CA PRO A 40 51.75 -13.67 -35.43
C PRO A 40 52.04 -12.96 -34.10
N ARG A 41 51.12 -13.05 -33.12
CA ARG A 41 51.42 -12.76 -31.71
C ARG A 41 50.70 -13.72 -30.78
N ASP A 42 51.51 -14.60 -30.21
CA ASP A 42 51.41 -15.32 -28.93
C ASP A 42 50.10 -15.19 -28.14
N GLY A 43 49.33 -16.28 -28.13
CA GLY A 43 48.15 -16.44 -27.30
C GLY A 43 48.50 -16.89 -25.88
N VAL A 44 48.39 -15.98 -24.93
CA VAL A 44 48.13 -16.32 -23.53
C VAL A 44 46.61 -16.45 -23.38
N ARG A 45 46.13 -17.69 -23.24
CA ARG A 45 44.72 -17.97 -22.89
C ARG A 45 44.47 -17.49 -21.46
N VAL A 46 43.76 -16.39 -21.31
CA VAL A 46 43.06 -16.04 -20.08
C VAL A 46 41.61 -16.47 -20.26
N GLY A 47 41.15 -17.39 -19.40
CA GLY A 47 39.79 -17.90 -19.43
C GLY A 47 38.78 -16.77 -19.16
N HIS A 48 37.88 -16.53 -20.11
CA HIS A 48 36.69 -15.71 -19.89
C HIS A 48 35.53 -16.63 -19.47
N GLY A 49 35.20 -16.57 -18.18
CA GLY A 49 34.03 -17.20 -17.59
C GLY A 49 33.47 -16.31 -16.49
N ALA A 50 33.22 -15.03 -16.80
CA ALA A 50 32.41 -14.16 -15.96
C ALA A 50 31.04 -14.04 -16.64
N GLY A 51 30.00 -14.60 -16.00
CA GLY A 51 28.61 -14.51 -16.49
C GLY A 51 28.17 -13.06 -16.62
N ARG A 52 27.30 -12.77 -17.61
CA ARG A 52 26.74 -11.43 -17.80
C ARG A 52 25.62 -11.25 -16.76
N VAL A 53 25.70 -10.18 -15.97
CA VAL A 53 24.79 -9.91 -14.83
C VAL A 53 23.88 -8.72 -15.17
N GLN A 54 22.63 -8.75 -14.73
CA GLN A 54 21.70 -7.61 -14.79
C GLN A 54 21.42 -7.09 -13.38
N GLU A 55 21.44 -5.77 -13.16
CA GLU A 55 21.27 -5.15 -11.83
C GLU A 55 19.83 -5.25 -11.26
N GLU A 56 18.99 -6.13 -11.82
CA GLU A 56 17.57 -6.31 -11.48
C GLU A 56 17.33 -7.74 -10.94
N PRO A 57 16.88 -7.92 -9.67
CA PRO A 57 16.41 -9.21 -9.15
C PRO A 57 15.14 -9.68 -9.87
N GLN A 58 15.29 -10.50 -10.91
CA GLN A 58 14.17 -10.92 -11.77
C GLN A 58 13.38 -12.11 -11.23
N GLN A 59 14.05 -13.10 -10.62
CA GLN A 59 13.43 -14.40 -10.34
C GLN A 59 12.31 -14.37 -9.32
N CYS A 60 12.42 -13.53 -8.28
CA CYS A 60 11.44 -13.54 -7.20
C CYS A 60 10.04 -13.19 -7.70
N VAL A 61 9.91 -12.20 -8.61
CA VAL A 61 8.60 -11.71 -9.06
C VAL A 61 8.11 -12.37 -10.34
N GLU A 62 9.00 -12.84 -11.21
CA GLU A 62 8.64 -13.47 -12.48
C GLU A 62 8.02 -14.86 -12.29
N HIS A 63 8.59 -15.70 -11.40
CA HIS A 63 8.15 -17.09 -11.23
C HIS A 63 6.67 -17.25 -10.82
N PRO A 64 6.10 -16.41 -9.92
CA PRO A 64 4.66 -16.41 -9.67
C PRO A 64 3.83 -16.18 -10.94
N VAL A 65 4.22 -15.23 -11.79
CA VAL A 65 3.49 -14.90 -13.04
C VAL A 65 3.54 -16.07 -14.03
N VAL A 66 4.73 -16.65 -14.23
CA VAL A 66 4.90 -17.80 -15.14
C VAL A 66 4.09 -19.00 -14.66
N LEU A 67 4.13 -19.31 -13.37
CA LEU A 67 3.45 -20.47 -12.80
C LEU A 67 1.93 -20.28 -12.67
N ASP A 68 1.47 -19.03 -12.65
CA ASP A 68 0.05 -18.68 -12.76
C ASP A 68 -0.51 -19.02 -14.15
N LEU A 69 0.28 -18.79 -15.20
CA LEU A 69 -0.14 -19.01 -16.59
C LEU A 69 0.12 -20.43 -17.10
N PHE A 70 1.18 -21.08 -16.60
CA PHE A 70 1.67 -22.34 -17.17
C PHE A 70 1.74 -23.46 -16.14
N TRP A 71 0.94 -24.49 -16.39
CA TRP A 71 1.03 -25.78 -15.75
C TRP A 71 0.80 -26.89 -16.77
N THR A 72 1.86 -27.33 -17.43
CA THR A 72 1.75 -28.47 -18.36
C THR A 72 1.31 -29.74 -17.64
N ASN A 73 0.21 -30.35 -18.08
CA ASN A 73 -0.36 -31.53 -17.43
C ASN A 73 0.62 -32.72 -17.47
N SER A 74 0.73 -33.40 -16.33
CA SER A 74 1.67 -34.52 -16.14
C SER A 74 1.35 -35.79 -16.94
N LYS A 75 0.08 -35.99 -17.32
CA LYS A 75 -0.40 -37.14 -18.09
C LYS A 75 -0.48 -36.83 -19.58
N ASP A 76 -0.92 -35.62 -19.91
CA ASP A 76 -0.98 -35.13 -21.29
C ASP A 76 -0.24 -33.80 -21.42
N GLY A 77 0.95 -33.85 -22.03
CA GLY A 77 1.78 -32.66 -22.22
C GLY A 77 1.22 -31.62 -23.20
N ASN A 78 0.04 -31.84 -23.81
CA ASN A 78 -0.65 -30.86 -24.65
C ASN A 78 -1.70 -30.04 -23.89
N THR A 79 -1.98 -30.39 -22.63
CA THR A 79 -2.97 -29.70 -21.80
C THR A 79 -2.30 -28.76 -20.80
N ASN A 80 -2.88 -27.58 -20.61
CA ASN A 80 -2.54 -26.65 -19.53
C ASN A 80 -3.52 -26.85 -18.36
N ASP A 81 -3.03 -27.22 -17.19
CA ASP A 81 -3.80 -27.35 -15.95
C ASP A 81 -4.05 -25.99 -15.27
N SER A 82 -3.40 -24.91 -15.74
CA SER A 82 -3.69 -23.54 -15.32
C SER A 82 -4.90 -22.96 -16.07
N SER A 83 -5.58 -21.99 -15.47
CA SER A 83 -6.71 -21.28 -16.04
C SER A 83 -6.35 -20.41 -17.26
N SER A 84 -5.07 -20.13 -17.51
CA SER A 84 -4.58 -19.13 -18.49
C SER A 84 -4.94 -17.67 -18.15
N TYR A 85 -5.50 -17.42 -16.96
CA TYR A 85 -5.73 -16.07 -16.44
C TYR A 85 -4.63 -15.70 -15.44
N LEU A 86 -4.43 -14.40 -15.25
CA LEU A 86 -3.57 -13.90 -14.17
C LEU A 86 -4.39 -13.85 -12.87
N ASP A 87 -4.94 -14.98 -12.44
CA ASP A 87 -5.91 -15.06 -11.33
C ASP A 87 -5.28 -15.40 -9.97
N LEU A 88 -3.93 -15.38 -9.91
CA LEU A 88 -3.13 -15.73 -8.75
C LEU A 88 -3.37 -17.19 -8.31
N SER A 89 -3.54 -18.09 -9.27
CA SER A 89 -3.69 -19.53 -9.05
C SER A 89 -2.55 -20.19 -8.26
N PRO A 90 -1.29 -19.68 -8.21
CA PRO A 90 -0.30 -20.26 -7.31
C PRO A 90 -0.70 -20.15 -5.83
N LEU A 91 -1.42 -19.09 -5.47
CA LEU A 91 -2.01 -18.92 -4.14
C LEU A 91 -3.31 -19.73 -3.99
N TYR A 92 -4.26 -19.53 -4.89
CA TYR A 92 -5.64 -20.01 -4.75
C TYR A 92 -5.90 -21.41 -5.31
N GLY A 93 -5.06 -21.91 -6.20
CA GLY A 93 -5.20 -23.21 -6.86
C GLY A 93 -6.06 -23.18 -8.12
N ASN A 94 -5.88 -24.21 -8.96
CA ASN A 94 -6.54 -24.38 -10.26
C ASN A 94 -7.78 -25.29 -10.22
N SER A 95 -8.21 -25.72 -9.03
CA SER A 95 -9.42 -26.54 -8.86
C SER A 95 -10.14 -26.20 -7.57
N LYS A 96 -11.42 -26.60 -7.46
CA LYS A 96 -12.20 -26.39 -6.24
C LYS A 96 -11.56 -27.07 -5.03
N GLU A 97 -11.02 -28.27 -5.22
CA GLU A 97 -10.34 -29.03 -4.16
C GLU A 97 -9.06 -28.34 -3.71
N ALA A 98 -8.28 -27.78 -4.65
CA ALA A 98 -7.08 -27.03 -4.32
C ALA A 98 -7.41 -25.74 -3.56
N LEU A 99 -8.42 -25.00 -4.02
CA LEU A 99 -8.95 -23.80 -3.36
C LEU A 99 -9.45 -24.09 -1.95
N ASP A 100 -10.24 -25.15 -1.79
CA ASP A 100 -10.80 -25.54 -0.48
C ASP A 100 -9.71 -25.98 0.49
N SER A 101 -8.63 -26.59 -0.01
CA SER A 101 -7.53 -27.08 0.82
C SER A 101 -6.76 -25.96 1.54
N ILE A 102 -6.84 -24.72 1.05
CA ILE A 102 -6.12 -23.55 1.59
C ILE A 102 -7.04 -22.59 2.37
N ARG A 103 -8.35 -22.79 2.35
CA ARG A 103 -9.33 -21.96 3.09
C ARG A 103 -9.48 -22.40 4.54
N THR A 104 -9.85 -21.44 5.40
CA THR A 104 -10.35 -21.73 6.75
C THR A 104 -11.85 -21.99 6.77
N PHE A 105 -12.58 -21.51 5.74
CA PHE A 105 -14.05 -21.39 5.74
C PHE A 105 -14.62 -20.55 6.88
N GLU A 106 -13.78 -19.65 7.40
CA GLU A 106 -14.14 -18.71 8.45
C GLU A 106 -13.75 -17.28 8.03
N HIS A 107 -14.75 -16.40 7.98
CA HIS A 107 -14.60 -14.97 7.70
C HIS A 107 -13.89 -14.63 6.38
N GLY A 108 -14.00 -15.51 5.39
CA GLY A 108 -13.42 -15.36 4.06
C GLY A 108 -11.91 -15.58 4.01
N LYS A 109 -11.30 -16.20 5.03
CA LYS A 109 -9.85 -16.26 5.19
C LYS A 109 -9.20 -17.50 4.58
N LEU A 110 -7.91 -17.36 4.31
CA LEU A 110 -6.96 -18.43 4.03
C LEU A 110 -6.26 -18.89 5.30
N LYS A 111 -5.85 -20.16 5.32
CA LYS A 111 -4.94 -20.70 6.34
C LYS A 111 -3.65 -19.85 6.35
N PRO A 112 -3.09 -19.52 7.53
CA PRO A 112 -1.91 -18.67 7.62
C PRO A 112 -0.73 -19.18 6.77
N ASP A 113 -0.06 -18.27 6.08
CA ASP A 113 1.17 -18.51 5.30
C ASP A 113 1.08 -19.75 4.38
N THR A 114 -0.08 -19.95 3.76
CA THR A 114 -0.42 -21.14 2.97
C THR A 114 -0.75 -20.76 1.53
N PHE A 115 -0.29 -21.57 0.58
CA PHE A 115 -0.60 -21.43 -0.85
C PHE A 115 -0.83 -22.81 -1.49
N ALA A 116 -1.60 -22.83 -2.57
CA ALA A 116 -2.05 -24.07 -3.21
C ALA A 116 -0.94 -24.78 -4.00
N ASP A 117 -0.12 -24.02 -4.73
CA ASP A 117 0.87 -24.59 -5.65
C ASP A 117 2.13 -25.09 -4.92
N ARG A 118 2.13 -26.39 -4.63
CA ARG A 118 3.25 -27.08 -4.00
C ARG A 118 4.54 -27.12 -4.83
N ARG A 119 4.48 -26.87 -6.16
CA ARG A 119 5.69 -26.89 -7.01
C ARG A 119 6.70 -25.86 -6.50
N LEU A 120 6.20 -24.74 -6.01
CA LEU A 120 7.01 -23.62 -5.54
C LEU A 120 7.91 -23.93 -4.35
N LEU A 121 7.59 -24.96 -3.55
CA LEU A 121 8.41 -25.35 -2.40
C LEU A 121 9.83 -25.83 -2.80
N GLY A 122 10.04 -26.17 -4.08
CA GLY A 122 11.33 -26.59 -4.63
C GLY A 122 12.05 -25.46 -5.38
N ASN A 123 11.59 -24.21 -5.22
CA ASN A 123 12.21 -23.01 -5.79
C ASN A 123 12.87 -22.19 -4.67
N PRO A 124 13.77 -21.25 -5.03
CA PRO A 124 14.32 -20.31 -4.06
C PRO A 124 13.23 -19.62 -3.21
N PRO A 125 13.49 -19.41 -1.92
CA PRO A 125 12.48 -19.05 -0.92
C PRO A 125 11.74 -17.75 -1.23
N GLY A 126 12.36 -16.80 -1.92
CA GLY A 126 11.76 -15.50 -2.26
C GLY A 126 10.40 -15.62 -2.96
N VAL A 127 10.24 -16.64 -3.82
CA VAL A 127 8.98 -16.88 -4.55
C VAL A 127 7.86 -17.34 -3.61
N CYS A 128 8.17 -18.25 -2.67
CA CYS A 128 7.22 -18.69 -1.64
C CYS A 128 6.85 -17.55 -0.68
N ILE A 129 7.83 -16.71 -0.32
CA ILE A 129 7.60 -15.56 0.57
C ILE A 129 6.61 -14.57 -0.06
N LEU A 130 6.69 -14.30 -1.37
CA LEU A 130 5.71 -13.44 -2.04
C LEU A 130 4.29 -14.00 -1.98
N LEU A 131 4.10 -15.32 -2.12
CA LEU A 131 2.77 -15.93 -1.96
C LEU A 131 2.28 -15.86 -0.51
N ILE A 132 3.17 -15.97 0.47
CA ILE A 132 2.85 -15.72 1.88
C ILE A 132 2.39 -14.28 2.06
N MET A 133 3.05 -13.31 1.43
CA MET A 133 2.66 -11.90 1.49
C MET A 133 1.26 -11.68 0.89
N PHE A 134 0.94 -12.30 -0.25
CA PHE A 134 -0.42 -12.23 -0.82
C PHE A 134 -1.46 -12.95 0.04
N ASN A 135 -1.12 -14.07 0.68
CA ASN A 135 -1.99 -14.72 1.66
C ASN A 135 -2.33 -13.76 2.82
N ARG A 136 -1.32 -13.12 3.39
CA ARG A 136 -1.49 -12.15 4.49
C ARG A 136 -2.31 -10.94 4.05
N PHE A 137 -2.06 -10.43 2.83
CA PHE A 137 -2.86 -9.35 2.25
C PHE A 137 -4.32 -9.75 2.05
N HIS A 138 -4.60 -10.93 1.51
CA HIS A 138 -5.97 -11.43 1.37
C HIS A 138 -6.70 -11.51 2.71
N ASN A 139 -6.04 -12.05 3.74
CA ASN A 139 -6.61 -12.14 5.09
C ASN A 139 -6.89 -10.76 5.69
N HIS A 140 -6.00 -9.78 5.48
CA HIS A 140 -6.23 -8.39 5.85
C HIS A 140 -7.45 -7.80 5.14
N VAL A 141 -7.56 -7.99 3.82
CA VAL A 141 -8.70 -7.52 3.03
C VAL A 141 -10.01 -8.14 3.52
N ALA A 142 -10.05 -9.44 3.78
CA ALA A 142 -11.24 -10.12 4.29
C ALA A 142 -11.69 -9.54 5.66
N GLU A 143 -10.74 -9.22 6.54
CA GLU A 143 -11.02 -8.55 7.83
C GLU A 143 -11.60 -7.14 7.63
N GLN A 144 -11.03 -6.35 6.72
CA GLN A 144 -11.49 -4.99 6.45
C GLN A 144 -12.86 -4.96 5.78
N LEU A 145 -13.11 -5.82 4.79
CA LEU A 145 -14.44 -5.97 4.18
C LEU A 145 -15.51 -6.31 5.23
N ALA A 146 -15.18 -7.22 6.15
CA ALA A 146 -16.04 -7.59 7.25
C ALA A 146 -16.30 -6.43 8.23
N ALA A 147 -15.29 -5.60 8.50
CA ALA A 147 -15.38 -4.45 9.41
C ALA A 147 -16.16 -3.28 8.79
N ILE A 148 -15.89 -2.95 7.53
CA ILE A 148 -16.53 -1.86 6.79
C ILE A 148 -17.98 -2.22 6.51
N ASN A 149 -18.24 -3.46 6.06
CA ASN A 149 -19.57 -3.94 5.68
C ASN A 149 -20.26 -2.96 4.71
N ASP A 150 -19.58 -2.68 3.59
CA ASP A 150 -20.00 -1.69 2.60
C ASP A 150 -21.41 -1.97 2.10
N ASN A 151 -22.29 -0.97 2.16
CA ASN A 151 -23.72 -1.08 1.84
C ASN A 151 -24.45 -2.27 2.50
N ASN A 152 -23.99 -2.70 3.68
CA ASN A 152 -24.49 -3.87 4.40
C ASN A 152 -24.35 -5.20 3.62
N ARG A 153 -23.40 -5.29 2.67
CA ARG A 153 -23.15 -6.48 1.84
C ARG A 153 -22.65 -7.68 2.64
N PHE A 154 -21.90 -7.46 3.72
CA PHE A 154 -21.26 -8.50 4.55
C PHE A 154 -21.85 -8.58 5.96
N ALA A 155 -23.16 -8.33 6.08
CA ALA A 155 -23.89 -8.29 7.34
C ALA A 155 -23.65 -9.55 8.17
N ARG A 156 -23.40 -9.38 9.47
CA ARG A 156 -23.28 -10.51 10.39
C ARG A 156 -24.66 -11.19 10.54
N PRO A 157 -24.76 -12.53 10.42
CA PRO A 157 -26.01 -13.23 10.65
C PRO A 157 -26.57 -12.94 12.05
N SER A 158 -27.86 -12.62 12.14
CA SER A 158 -28.53 -12.17 13.38
C SER A 158 -28.72 -13.26 14.44
N GLY A 159 -28.35 -14.52 14.14
CA GLY A 159 -28.57 -15.68 15.01
C GLY A 159 -30.04 -16.05 15.20
N GLN A 160 -30.95 -15.40 14.46
CA GLN A 160 -32.38 -15.72 14.45
C GLN A 160 -32.65 -16.78 13.39
N GLY A 161 -33.40 -17.82 13.74
CA GLY A 161 -33.71 -18.96 12.87
C GLY A 161 -33.19 -20.28 13.44
N THR A 162 -33.30 -21.34 12.65
CA THR A 162 -32.76 -22.67 12.99
C THR A 162 -31.23 -22.68 12.94
N ALA A 163 -30.61 -23.68 13.58
CA ALA A 163 -29.16 -23.87 13.51
C ALA A 163 -28.66 -24.06 12.06
N GLU A 164 -29.45 -24.73 11.23
CA GLU A 164 -29.12 -24.96 9.81
C GLU A 164 -29.16 -23.65 8.99
N GLU A 165 -30.20 -22.82 9.18
CA GLU A 165 -30.29 -21.52 8.52
C GLU A 165 -29.15 -20.59 8.95
N THR A 166 -28.80 -20.61 10.24
CA THR A 166 -27.67 -19.84 10.76
C THR A 166 -26.35 -20.29 10.15
N ALA A 167 -26.11 -21.61 10.05
CA ALA A 167 -24.92 -22.16 9.41
C ALA A 167 -24.83 -21.79 7.92
N LYS A 168 -25.95 -21.87 7.17
CA LYS A 168 -26.01 -21.44 5.77
C LYS A 168 -25.73 -19.96 5.60
N ALA A 169 -26.24 -19.11 6.50
CA ALA A 169 -25.97 -17.67 6.47
C ALA A 169 -24.49 -17.36 6.73
N TRP A 170 -23.86 -18.05 7.68
CA TRP A 170 -22.42 -17.92 7.92
C TRP A 170 -21.58 -18.40 6.75
N ALA A 171 -21.90 -19.56 6.15
CA ALA A 171 -21.21 -20.08 4.97
C ALA A 171 -21.34 -19.14 3.76
N ARG A 172 -22.53 -18.56 3.55
CA ARG A 172 -22.74 -17.55 2.51
C ARG A 172 -21.88 -16.31 2.74
N ARG A 173 -21.85 -15.80 3.97
CA ARG A 173 -21.04 -14.63 4.33
C ARG A 173 -19.54 -14.91 4.13
N ASP A 174 -19.07 -16.09 4.52
CA ASP A 174 -17.69 -16.54 4.30
C ASP A 174 -17.34 -16.52 2.81
N GLU A 175 -18.19 -17.11 1.97
CA GLU A 175 -17.99 -17.16 0.52
C GLU A 175 -17.98 -15.77 -0.12
N GLU A 176 -18.92 -14.89 0.25
CA GLU A 176 -18.97 -13.53 -0.29
C GLU A 176 -17.73 -12.70 0.10
N LEU A 177 -17.25 -12.83 1.34
CA LEU A 177 -16.01 -12.20 1.78
C LEU A 177 -14.80 -12.77 1.03
N PHE A 178 -14.70 -14.10 0.93
CA PHE A 178 -13.60 -14.79 0.26
C PHE A 178 -13.47 -14.35 -1.21
N GLN A 179 -14.57 -14.41 -1.97
CA GLN A 179 -14.54 -14.07 -3.40
C GLN A 179 -14.22 -12.59 -3.62
N THR A 180 -14.76 -11.70 -2.78
CA THR A 180 -14.44 -10.27 -2.88
C THR A 180 -12.98 -10.01 -2.53
N ALA A 181 -12.46 -10.62 -1.46
CA ALA A 181 -11.06 -10.51 -1.07
C ALA A 181 -10.10 -11.10 -2.11
N ARG A 182 -10.50 -12.18 -2.78
CA ARG A 182 -9.76 -12.77 -3.91
C ARG A 182 -9.64 -11.76 -5.05
N LEU A 183 -10.75 -11.16 -5.49
CA LEU A 183 -10.74 -10.17 -6.58
C LEU A 183 -9.89 -8.93 -6.25
N ILE A 184 -9.96 -8.41 -5.02
CA ILE A 184 -9.13 -7.28 -4.58
C ILE A 184 -7.64 -7.66 -4.55
N THR A 185 -7.31 -8.85 -4.05
CA THR A 185 -5.92 -9.35 -4.00
C THR A 185 -5.35 -9.54 -5.41
N SER A 186 -6.13 -10.11 -6.32
CA SER A 186 -5.79 -10.19 -7.75
C SER A 186 -5.68 -8.80 -8.39
N GLY A 187 -6.51 -7.83 -7.97
CA GLY A 187 -6.39 -6.42 -8.35
C GLY A 187 -5.06 -5.78 -7.95
N LEU A 188 -4.58 -6.04 -6.72
CA LEU A 188 -3.25 -5.59 -6.30
C LEU A 188 -2.16 -6.29 -7.12
N TYR A 189 -2.28 -7.60 -7.34
CA TYR A 189 -1.32 -8.39 -8.13
C TYR A 189 -1.16 -7.87 -9.57
N ILE A 190 -2.27 -7.56 -10.25
CA ILE A 190 -2.18 -7.00 -11.61
C ILE A 190 -1.62 -5.58 -11.61
N ASN A 191 -1.92 -4.77 -10.59
CA ASN A 191 -1.32 -3.44 -10.48
C ASN A 191 0.19 -3.54 -10.25
N ILE A 192 0.66 -4.42 -9.36
CA ILE A 192 2.11 -4.70 -9.22
C ILE A 192 2.72 -5.11 -10.56
N THR A 193 2.03 -5.94 -11.33
CA THR A 193 2.51 -6.36 -12.66
C THR A 193 2.62 -5.18 -13.63
N LEU A 194 1.64 -4.28 -13.68
CA LEU A 194 1.57 -3.20 -14.66
C LEU A 194 2.39 -1.96 -14.28
N VAL A 195 2.36 -1.55 -13.01
CA VAL A 195 2.95 -0.30 -12.54
C VAL A 195 4.20 -0.48 -11.67
N ASP A 196 4.65 -1.71 -11.44
CA ASP A 196 5.97 -1.98 -10.86
C ASP A 196 6.81 -2.84 -11.82
N TYR A 197 6.33 -4.03 -12.20
CA TYR A 197 7.10 -4.98 -13.01
C TYR A 197 7.35 -4.49 -14.44
N VAL A 198 6.29 -4.16 -15.19
CA VAL A 198 6.43 -3.65 -16.57
C VAL A 198 7.25 -2.35 -16.59
N ARG A 199 7.09 -1.47 -15.59
CA ARG A 199 7.91 -0.25 -15.49
C ARG A 199 9.41 -0.56 -15.42
N ASN A 200 9.81 -1.59 -14.68
CA ASN A 200 11.22 -2.03 -14.67
C ASN A 200 11.64 -2.67 -16.00
N ILE A 201 10.80 -3.55 -16.58
CA ILE A 201 11.08 -4.20 -17.89
C ILE A 201 11.44 -3.17 -18.98
N ILE A 202 10.76 -2.02 -18.99
CA ILE A 202 11.00 -0.94 -19.96
C ILE A 202 11.72 0.28 -19.37
N ASN A 203 12.45 0.14 -18.26
CA ASN A 203 13.30 1.18 -17.67
C ASN A 203 12.59 2.51 -17.34
N LEU A 204 11.27 2.49 -17.10
CA LEU A 204 10.50 3.67 -16.71
C LEU A 204 10.72 4.08 -15.25
N ASN A 205 11.24 3.18 -14.42
CA ASN A 205 11.71 3.47 -13.07
C ASN A 205 12.94 4.41 -13.04
N ARG A 206 13.61 4.60 -14.19
CA ARG A 206 14.82 5.42 -14.33
C ARG A 206 14.58 6.84 -14.86
N VAL A 207 13.32 7.19 -15.13
CA VAL A 207 12.93 8.50 -15.69
C VAL A 207 11.74 9.08 -14.92
N ASP A 208 11.69 10.41 -14.85
CA ASP A 208 10.62 11.14 -14.17
C ASP A 208 9.39 11.27 -15.09
N THR A 209 8.59 10.20 -15.16
CA THR A 209 7.39 10.14 -16.01
C THR A 209 6.25 9.36 -15.35
N GLU A 210 5.04 9.91 -15.44
CA GLU A 210 3.81 9.22 -15.04
C GLU A 210 3.29 8.28 -16.14
N TRP A 211 3.82 8.36 -17.37
CA TRP A 211 3.43 7.45 -18.44
C TRP A 211 3.76 6.00 -18.06
N THR A 212 2.84 5.09 -18.33
CA THR A 212 2.99 3.64 -18.12
C THR A 212 2.30 2.89 -19.26
N LEU A 213 2.77 1.66 -19.53
CA LEU A 213 2.09 0.76 -20.45
C LEU A 213 0.97 0.03 -19.71
N ASP A 214 -0.27 0.52 -19.86
CA ASP A 214 -1.46 -0.10 -19.26
C ASP A 214 -2.44 -0.56 -20.35
N PRO A 215 -2.56 -1.89 -20.60
CA PRO A 215 -3.48 -2.45 -21.60
C PRO A 215 -4.98 -2.19 -21.32
N ARG A 216 -5.32 -1.74 -20.10
CA ARG A 216 -6.70 -1.45 -19.68
C ARG A 216 -7.18 -0.07 -20.13
N GLN A 217 -6.30 0.80 -20.62
CA GLN A 217 -6.67 2.13 -21.08
C GLN A 217 -7.83 2.08 -22.10
N GLU A 218 -8.71 3.07 -22.02
CA GLU A 218 -9.80 3.24 -22.98
C GLU A 218 -9.22 3.40 -24.39
N MET A 219 -9.78 2.64 -25.34
CA MET A 219 -9.39 2.69 -26.75
C MET A 219 -10.63 2.91 -27.61
N GLY A 220 -10.43 3.57 -28.74
CA GLY A 220 -11.45 3.81 -29.75
C GLY A 220 -11.61 5.28 -30.08
N VAL A 221 -12.55 5.57 -30.99
CA VAL A 221 -12.77 6.93 -31.52
C VAL A 221 -13.11 7.93 -30.41
N SER A 222 -13.83 7.49 -29.37
CA SER A 222 -14.14 8.31 -28.18
C SER A 222 -12.91 8.67 -27.34
N ALA A 223 -11.86 7.86 -27.40
CA ALA A 223 -10.58 8.08 -26.74
C ALA A 223 -9.52 8.67 -27.68
N GLY A 224 -9.89 9.05 -28.91
CA GLY A 224 -8.97 9.63 -29.90
C GLY A 224 -8.01 8.63 -30.53
N THR A 225 -8.24 7.32 -30.39
CA THR A 225 -7.43 6.26 -31.02
C THR A 225 -8.20 5.54 -32.12
N ALA A 226 -7.51 4.77 -32.96
CA ALA A 226 -8.17 3.81 -33.84
C ALA A 226 -8.99 2.79 -33.00
N LYS A 227 -9.97 2.13 -33.63
CA LYS A 227 -10.71 1.03 -32.98
C LYS A 227 -9.70 -0.02 -32.50
N GLY A 228 -9.56 -0.16 -31.18
CA GLY A 228 -8.65 -1.10 -30.54
C GLY A 228 -9.22 -2.52 -30.45
N SER A 229 -8.46 -3.42 -29.83
CA SER A 229 -8.94 -4.76 -29.48
C SER A 229 -10.07 -4.72 -28.46
N GLU A 230 -10.97 -5.69 -28.55
CA GLU A 230 -12.08 -5.88 -27.60
C GLU A 230 -11.52 -6.21 -26.19
N SER A 231 -12.27 -5.83 -25.16
CA SER A 231 -11.94 -6.13 -23.76
C SER A 231 -12.85 -7.23 -23.22
N GLY A 232 -12.35 -8.04 -22.29
CA GLY A 232 -13.14 -9.08 -21.63
C GLY A 232 -13.53 -10.26 -22.52
N VAL A 233 -12.73 -10.55 -23.56
CA VAL A 233 -12.98 -11.63 -24.54
C VAL A 233 -12.52 -13.02 -24.08
N GLY A 234 -11.90 -13.11 -22.91
CA GLY A 234 -11.30 -14.33 -22.38
C GLY A 234 -9.84 -14.51 -22.78
N ASN A 235 -9.15 -15.39 -22.05
CA ASN A 235 -7.72 -15.68 -22.24
C ASN A 235 -7.46 -17.15 -22.54
N ALA A 236 -6.48 -17.41 -23.39
CA ALA A 236 -5.87 -18.73 -23.60
C ALA A 236 -4.41 -18.52 -23.96
N VAL A 237 -3.48 -19.07 -23.17
CA VAL A 237 -2.05 -18.96 -23.46
C VAL A 237 -1.63 -19.96 -24.55
N SER A 238 -0.66 -19.56 -25.38
CA SER A 238 -0.15 -20.40 -26.47
C SER A 238 1.05 -21.26 -26.04
N ALA A 239 1.34 -22.29 -26.83
CA ALA A 239 2.52 -23.14 -26.63
C ALA A 239 3.83 -22.37 -26.88
N GLU A 240 3.82 -21.44 -27.85
CA GLU A 240 4.92 -20.54 -28.15
C GLU A 240 5.19 -19.60 -26.97
N PHE A 241 4.14 -19.07 -26.34
CA PHE A 241 4.26 -18.20 -25.18
C PHE A 241 4.87 -18.93 -23.98
N ASN A 242 4.50 -20.20 -23.75
CA ASN A 242 5.14 -21.06 -22.74
C ASN A 242 6.66 -21.13 -22.94
N LEU A 243 7.11 -21.35 -24.18
CA LEU A 243 8.54 -21.44 -24.49
C LEU A 243 9.24 -20.08 -24.40
N CYS A 244 8.55 -18.99 -24.77
CA CYS A 244 9.09 -17.63 -24.69
C CYS A 244 9.28 -17.15 -23.24
N TYR A 245 8.58 -17.71 -22.26
CA TYR A 245 8.67 -17.35 -20.84
C TYR A 245 9.62 -18.23 -20.01
N ARG A 246 10.43 -19.09 -20.64
CA ARG A 246 11.44 -19.90 -19.95
C ARG A 246 12.74 -19.13 -19.80
N TRP A 247 12.76 -18.16 -18.90
CA TRP A 247 13.90 -17.25 -18.71
C TRP A 247 14.96 -17.83 -17.76
N HIS A 248 15.35 -19.09 -17.94
CA HIS A 248 16.33 -19.73 -17.06
C HIS A 248 17.73 -19.10 -17.15
N SER A 249 18.01 -18.30 -18.18
CA SER A 249 19.22 -17.46 -18.27
C SER A 249 19.25 -16.33 -17.24
N CYS A 250 18.10 -16.00 -16.67
CA CYS A 250 17.94 -14.95 -15.66
C CYS A 250 18.11 -15.45 -14.24
N ILE A 251 18.39 -16.75 -14.06
CA ILE A 251 18.66 -17.32 -12.75
C ILE A 251 19.91 -16.67 -12.15
N SER A 252 19.79 -16.18 -10.90
CA SER A 252 20.92 -15.54 -10.22
C SER A 252 21.98 -16.56 -9.84
N GLN A 253 23.22 -16.12 -9.60
CA GLN A 253 24.28 -17.01 -9.13
C GLN A 253 23.94 -17.63 -7.77
N MET A 254 23.30 -16.87 -6.88
CA MET A 254 22.85 -17.36 -5.58
C MET A 254 21.78 -18.45 -5.75
N ASP A 255 20.82 -18.23 -6.65
CA ASP A 255 19.72 -19.16 -6.87
C ASP A 255 20.19 -20.43 -7.59
N ASP A 256 21.18 -20.34 -8.50
CA ASP A 256 21.86 -21.53 -9.06
C ASP A 256 22.51 -22.36 -7.94
N GLN A 257 23.24 -21.72 -7.02
CA GLN A 257 23.82 -22.42 -5.87
C GLN A 257 22.73 -23.04 -4.99
N TRP A 258 21.64 -22.31 -4.71
CA TRP A 258 20.51 -22.83 -3.94
C TRP A 258 19.90 -24.07 -4.61
N ILE A 259 19.72 -24.07 -5.93
CA ILE A 259 19.18 -25.21 -6.68
C ILE A 259 20.12 -26.43 -6.57
N GLN A 260 21.43 -26.21 -6.67
CA GLN A 260 22.43 -27.27 -6.50
C GLN A 260 22.35 -27.86 -5.09
N ASP A 261 22.33 -27.01 -4.07
CA ASP A 261 22.24 -27.43 -2.66
C ASP A 261 20.93 -28.18 -2.41
N PHE A 262 19.81 -27.71 -2.95
CA PHE A 262 18.51 -28.37 -2.84
C PHE A 262 18.55 -29.80 -3.38
N TYR A 263 19.13 -30.01 -4.57
CA TYR A 263 19.28 -31.36 -5.13
C TYR A 263 20.25 -32.23 -4.33
N SER A 264 21.34 -31.68 -3.82
CA SER A 264 22.28 -32.42 -2.95
C SER A 264 21.62 -32.87 -1.65
N HIS A 265 20.86 -32.00 -0.98
CA HIS A 265 20.09 -32.39 0.21
C HIS A 265 19.05 -33.47 -0.11
N LEU A 266 18.40 -33.36 -1.28
CA LEU A 266 17.34 -34.28 -1.68
C LEU A 266 17.89 -35.64 -2.10
N LEU A 267 19.00 -35.70 -2.84
CA LEU A 267 19.52 -36.92 -3.46
C LEU A 267 20.76 -37.50 -2.77
N GLY A 268 21.44 -36.73 -1.90
CA GLY A 268 22.79 -36.98 -1.39
C GLY A 268 23.86 -36.36 -2.29
N ASP A 269 25.08 -36.16 -1.81
CA ASP A 269 26.11 -35.39 -2.54
C ASP A 269 26.65 -36.09 -3.81
N ASP A 270 26.44 -37.41 -3.95
CA ASP A 270 27.05 -38.24 -5.01
C ASP A 270 26.07 -38.63 -6.14
N TYR A 271 25.06 -37.81 -6.46
CA TYR A 271 24.06 -38.15 -7.50
C TYR A 271 24.58 -38.09 -8.96
N GLY A 272 25.83 -37.68 -9.19
CA GLY A 272 26.47 -37.60 -10.52
C GLY A 272 26.01 -36.41 -11.36
N GLU A 273 26.14 -36.49 -12.69
CA GLU A 273 25.65 -35.42 -13.59
C GLU A 273 24.12 -35.36 -13.56
N MET A 274 23.57 -34.17 -13.31
CA MET A 274 22.13 -33.90 -13.40
C MET A 274 21.64 -34.13 -14.84
N ASN A 275 21.07 -35.32 -15.07
CA ASN A 275 20.46 -35.75 -16.32
C ASN A 275 18.95 -35.97 -16.13
N LEU A 276 18.23 -36.31 -17.20
CA LEU A 276 16.77 -36.46 -17.16
C LEU A 276 16.30 -37.54 -16.15
N GLN A 277 17.03 -38.66 -16.03
CA GLN A 277 16.66 -39.73 -15.09
C GLN A 277 16.87 -39.30 -13.64
N VAL A 278 18.00 -38.65 -13.35
CA VAL A 278 18.32 -38.12 -12.01
C VAL A 278 17.30 -37.08 -11.60
N LEU A 279 16.98 -36.13 -12.49
CA LEU A 279 15.94 -35.13 -12.25
C LEU A 279 14.61 -35.85 -11.95
N MET A 280 14.23 -36.89 -12.70
CA MET A 280 12.95 -37.62 -12.51
C MET A 280 12.87 -38.29 -11.14
N ALA A 281 13.98 -38.87 -10.69
CA ALA A 281 14.09 -39.43 -9.36
C ALA A 281 13.97 -38.34 -8.28
N ALA A 282 14.62 -37.19 -8.47
CA ALA A 282 14.56 -36.05 -7.57
C ALA A 282 13.12 -35.57 -7.37
N VAL A 283 12.42 -35.29 -8.47
CA VAL A 283 11.03 -34.79 -8.43
C VAL A 283 10.10 -35.75 -7.71
N LYS A 284 10.21 -37.05 -7.99
CA LYS A 284 9.40 -38.07 -7.31
C LYS A 284 9.70 -38.11 -5.81
N LYS A 285 10.97 -38.00 -5.42
CA LYS A 285 11.39 -37.99 -4.00
C LYS A 285 10.88 -36.74 -3.29
N PHE A 286 10.99 -35.58 -3.93
CA PHE A 286 10.53 -34.30 -3.41
C PHE A 286 9.03 -34.28 -3.17
N GLU A 287 8.24 -34.78 -4.11
CA GLU A 287 6.79 -34.82 -3.94
C GLU A 287 6.36 -35.81 -2.85
N ALA A 288 7.07 -36.92 -2.71
CA ALA A 288 6.81 -37.90 -1.66
C ALA A 288 7.13 -37.36 -0.27
N SER A 289 8.02 -36.37 -0.14
CA SER A 289 8.33 -35.73 1.16
C SER A 289 7.33 -34.65 1.57
N MET A 290 6.44 -34.21 0.69
CA MET A 290 5.51 -33.13 1.00
C MET A 290 4.32 -33.61 1.84
N HIS A 291 3.99 -32.82 2.87
CA HIS A 291 2.77 -33.03 3.63
C HIS A 291 1.51 -32.79 2.76
N PRO A 292 0.47 -33.64 2.85
CA PRO A 292 -0.75 -33.49 2.05
C PRO A 292 -1.50 -32.18 2.34
N ASP A 293 -1.68 -31.84 3.62
CA ASP A 293 -2.27 -30.56 4.05
C ASP A 293 -1.32 -29.38 3.76
N PRO A 294 -1.73 -28.41 2.92
CA PRO A 294 -0.93 -27.22 2.62
C PRO A 294 -0.49 -26.43 3.85
N GLY A 295 -1.33 -26.34 4.89
CA GLY A 295 -1.04 -25.58 6.12
C GLY A 295 0.08 -26.18 6.99
N ARG A 296 0.56 -27.38 6.63
CA ARG A 296 1.66 -28.08 7.32
C ARG A 296 2.91 -28.23 6.46
N ARG A 297 2.92 -27.66 5.25
CA ARG A 297 4.09 -27.70 4.37
C ARG A 297 5.11 -26.67 4.83
N GLU A 298 6.35 -27.10 4.89
CA GLU A 298 7.54 -26.32 5.23
C GLU A 298 8.43 -26.19 3.98
N PHE A 299 9.29 -25.20 3.93
CA PHE A 299 10.26 -24.99 2.84
C PHE A 299 11.54 -24.36 3.37
N ASP A 300 12.65 -24.57 2.65
CA ASP A 300 13.93 -23.91 2.90
C ASP A 300 14.40 -24.01 4.38
N ASN A 301 14.12 -25.17 4.99
CA ASN A 301 14.39 -25.51 6.39
C ASN A 301 13.70 -24.61 7.44
N MET A 302 12.74 -23.78 7.04
CA MET A 302 11.93 -22.98 7.95
C MET A 302 10.78 -23.80 8.53
N ARG A 303 10.56 -23.63 9.83
CA ARG A 303 9.48 -24.31 10.56
C ARG A 303 8.35 -23.35 10.86
N ARG A 304 7.13 -23.90 10.92
CA ARG A 304 5.96 -23.13 11.33
C ARG A 304 5.86 -23.05 12.86
N GLY A 305 5.42 -21.90 13.35
CA GLY A 305 5.04 -21.69 14.74
C GLY A 305 3.69 -22.34 15.08
N PRO A 306 3.28 -22.30 16.37
CA PRO A 306 2.02 -22.87 16.84
C PRO A 306 0.76 -22.24 16.23
N ASP A 307 0.86 -20.99 15.74
CA ASP A 307 -0.20 -20.25 15.06
C ASP A 307 -0.28 -20.57 13.55
N GLY A 308 0.58 -21.47 13.06
CA GLY A 308 0.67 -21.88 11.66
C GLY A 308 1.48 -20.93 10.77
N ARG A 309 2.03 -19.82 11.31
CA ARG A 309 2.85 -18.86 10.56
C ARG A 309 4.34 -19.24 10.58
N PHE A 310 5.10 -18.72 9.64
CA PHE A 310 6.56 -18.73 9.74
C PHE A 310 7.04 -17.52 10.54
N ASP A 311 8.28 -17.60 11.03
CA ASP A 311 8.93 -16.49 11.71
C ASP A 311 9.21 -15.33 10.74
N ASP A 312 8.80 -14.12 11.12
CA ASP A 312 8.91 -12.95 10.26
C ASP A 312 10.36 -12.47 10.09
N ASP A 313 11.22 -12.65 11.10
CA ASP A 313 12.63 -12.26 11.01
C ASP A 313 13.33 -13.15 9.96
N ASP A 314 13.05 -14.45 9.96
CA ASP A 314 13.56 -15.40 8.96
C ASP A 314 13.06 -15.09 7.53
N LEU A 315 11.74 -14.86 7.37
CA LEU A 315 11.14 -14.53 6.07
C LEU A 315 11.73 -13.24 5.49
N VAL A 316 11.79 -12.18 6.30
CA VAL A 316 12.29 -10.87 5.87
C VAL A 316 13.78 -10.92 5.52
N GLN A 317 14.57 -11.66 6.30
CA GLN A 317 16.00 -11.79 6.04
C GLN A 317 16.30 -12.49 4.71
N ARG A 318 15.55 -13.56 4.38
CA ARG A 318 15.65 -14.25 3.09
C ARG A 318 15.17 -13.38 1.94
N LEU A 319 14.06 -12.68 2.12
CA LEU A 319 13.51 -11.76 1.12
C LEU A 319 14.48 -10.60 0.82
N ALA A 320 15.04 -9.96 1.86
CA ALA A 320 16.03 -8.90 1.70
C ALA A 320 17.29 -9.40 0.98
N THR A 321 17.75 -10.61 1.30
CA THR A 321 18.88 -11.25 0.61
C THR A 321 18.58 -11.43 -0.87
N ALA A 322 17.39 -11.92 -1.22
CA ALA A 322 16.98 -12.12 -2.60
C ALA A 322 16.87 -10.79 -3.39
N ILE A 323 16.36 -9.72 -2.76
CA ILE A 323 16.32 -8.36 -3.35
C ILE A 323 17.73 -7.83 -3.64
N GLU A 324 18.72 -8.21 -2.84
CA GLU A 324 20.12 -7.80 -3.03
C GLU A 324 20.84 -8.58 -4.14
N GLN A 325 20.26 -9.67 -4.65
CA GLN A 325 20.89 -10.47 -5.69
C GLN A 325 20.47 -10.04 -7.10
N PRO A 326 21.40 -9.63 -7.95
CA PRO A 326 21.09 -9.37 -9.35
C PRO A 326 20.73 -10.66 -10.12
N GLY A 327 19.77 -10.56 -11.03
CA GLY A 327 19.43 -11.65 -11.96
C GLY A 327 20.52 -11.89 -13.02
N GLY A 328 20.47 -13.06 -13.64
CA GLY A 328 21.28 -13.35 -14.83
C GLY A 328 20.82 -12.53 -16.04
N ALA A 329 21.69 -12.33 -17.03
CA ALA A 329 21.31 -11.72 -18.29
C ALA A 329 20.71 -12.72 -19.29
N PHE A 330 19.81 -12.23 -20.15
CA PHE A 330 19.39 -12.98 -21.33
C PHE A 330 20.53 -13.27 -22.30
N GLY A 331 20.39 -14.37 -23.03
CA GLY A 331 21.22 -14.72 -24.17
C GLY A 331 22.01 -16.03 -24.00
N ALA A 332 22.77 -16.35 -25.05
CA ALA A 332 23.51 -17.61 -25.13
C ALA A 332 24.48 -17.81 -23.96
N ARG A 333 24.65 -19.08 -23.56
CA ARG A 333 25.65 -19.54 -22.56
C ARG A 333 25.46 -18.97 -21.14
N ASN A 334 24.27 -18.47 -20.81
CA ASN A 334 23.97 -17.93 -19.49
C ASN A 334 22.95 -18.75 -18.67
N VAL A 335 22.49 -19.90 -19.18
CA VAL A 335 21.61 -20.81 -18.42
C VAL A 335 22.44 -21.66 -17.45
N PRO A 336 22.10 -21.74 -16.16
CA PRO A 336 22.79 -22.60 -15.20
C PRO A 336 22.89 -24.04 -15.65
N ARG A 337 24.04 -24.67 -15.41
CA ARG A 337 24.31 -26.04 -15.91
C ARG A 337 23.35 -27.06 -15.31
N ILE A 338 22.91 -26.86 -14.07
CA ILE A 338 21.94 -27.73 -13.38
C ILE A 338 20.58 -27.79 -14.10
N MET A 339 20.23 -26.74 -14.87
CA MET A 339 18.99 -26.66 -15.66
C MET A 339 19.06 -27.38 -17.01
N LYS A 340 20.22 -27.95 -17.38
CA LYS A 340 20.43 -28.63 -18.67
C LYS A 340 19.31 -29.63 -19.03
N PRO A 341 18.83 -30.51 -18.13
CA PRO A 341 17.74 -31.42 -18.52
C PRO A 341 16.43 -30.68 -18.79
N VAL A 342 16.13 -29.59 -18.06
CA VAL A 342 14.94 -28.76 -18.29
C VAL A 342 15.00 -28.08 -19.66
N GLU A 343 16.17 -27.58 -20.07
CA GLU A 343 16.40 -27.01 -21.40
C GLU A 343 16.21 -28.05 -22.51
N MET A 344 16.78 -29.25 -22.34
CA MET A 344 16.56 -30.36 -23.29
C MET A 344 15.08 -30.70 -23.44
N LEU A 345 14.32 -30.64 -22.35
CA LEU A 345 12.88 -30.86 -22.38
C LEU A 345 12.13 -29.78 -23.14
N GLY A 346 12.53 -28.51 -23.02
CA GLY A 346 11.99 -27.40 -23.81
C GLY A 346 12.15 -27.66 -25.31
N ILE A 347 13.36 -28.06 -25.74
CA ILE A 347 13.64 -28.39 -27.16
C ILE A 347 12.78 -29.57 -27.64
N ILE A 348 12.79 -30.69 -26.90
CA ILE A 348 12.01 -31.88 -27.26
C ILE A 348 10.52 -31.55 -27.34
N ARG A 349 10.01 -30.71 -26.43
CA ARG A 349 8.60 -30.33 -26.40
C ARG A 349 8.23 -29.44 -27.58
N GLY A 350 9.03 -28.43 -27.90
CA GLY A 350 8.82 -27.58 -29.08
C GLY A 350 8.70 -28.40 -30.37
N ARG A 351 9.56 -29.41 -30.53
CA ARG A 351 9.48 -30.37 -31.66
C ARG A 351 8.18 -31.17 -31.65
N ARG A 352 7.76 -31.69 -30.48
CA ARG A 352 6.53 -32.49 -30.34
C ARG A 352 5.26 -31.68 -30.62
N TRP A 353 5.23 -30.42 -30.22
CA TRP A 353 4.15 -29.50 -30.54
C TRP A 353 4.20 -28.99 -31.99
N ASN A 354 5.23 -29.37 -32.75
CA ASN A 354 5.44 -28.96 -34.14
C ASN A 354 5.43 -27.43 -34.29
N LEU A 355 6.11 -26.74 -33.37
CA LEU A 355 6.21 -25.28 -33.40
C LEU A 355 7.08 -24.80 -34.56
N ALA A 356 6.81 -23.57 -34.98
CA ALA A 356 7.54 -22.88 -36.05
C ALA A 356 9.05 -22.81 -35.80
N GLY A 357 9.84 -22.60 -36.87
CA GLY A 357 11.25 -22.20 -36.75
C GLY A 357 11.39 -20.75 -36.26
N LEU A 358 12.58 -20.37 -35.78
CA LEU A 358 12.85 -19.01 -35.29
C LEU A 358 12.49 -17.94 -36.34
N ASN A 359 12.93 -18.12 -37.58
CA ASN A 359 12.67 -17.15 -38.66
C ASN A 359 11.20 -17.08 -39.08
N GLU A 360 10.49 -18.21 -39.06
CA GLU A 360 9.04 -18.24 -39.33
C GLU A 360 8.27 -17.48 -38.26
N PHE A 361 8.59 -17.73 -37.01
CA PHE A 361 7.99 -17.05 -35.86
C PHE A 361 8.30 -15.54 -35.85
N ARG A 362 9.53 -15.15 -36.18
CA ARG A 362 9.90 -13.73 -36.35
C ARG A 362 9.07 -13.04 -37.43
N LYS A 363 8.90 -13.68 -38.59
CA LYS A 363 8.07 -13.13 -39.69
C LYS A 363 6.62 -12.95 -39.24
N HIS A 364 6.06 -13.89 -38.47
CA HIS A 364 4.70 -13.78 -37.92
C HIS A 364 4.51 -12.51 -37.07
N PHE A 365 5.49 -12.16 -36.24
CA PHE A 365 5.47 -10.96 -35.40
C PHE A 365 5.95 -9.66 -36.10
N GLY A 366 6.19 -9.72 -37.42
CA GLY A 366 6.68 -8.59 -38.22
C GLY A 366 8.15 -8.25 -37.99
N LEU A 367 8.92 -9.17 -37.40
CA LEU A 367 10.36 -9.02 -37.21
C LEU A 367 11.14 -9.46 -38.45
N LYS A 368 12.30 -8.85 -38.68
CA LYS A 368 13.21 -9.23 -39.78
C LYS A 368 13.75 -10.64 -39.54
N ALA A 369 13.56 -11.54 -40.50
CA ALA A 369 14.19 -12.86 -40.50
C ALA A 369 15.73 -12.73 -40.60
N TYR A 370 16.44 -13.59 -39.90
CA TYR A 370 17.89 -13.62 -39.90
C TYR A 370 18.44 -14.26 -41.17
N ALA A 371 19.41 -13.58 -41.80
CA ALA A 371 20.02 -14.02 -43.05
C ALA A 371 21.30 -14.83 -42.81
N THR A 372 21.99 -14.54 -41.70
CA THR A 372 23.24 -15.20 -41.28
C THR A 372 23.15 -15.65 -39.82
N PHE A 373 24.08 -16.49 -39.37
CA PHE A 373 24.12 -16.93 -37.96
C PHE A 373 24.62 -15.80 -37.04
N GLU A 374 25.48 -14.94 -37.57
CA GLU A 374 25.99 -13.73 -36.93
C GLU A 374 24.86 -12.71 -36.66
N ASP A 375 23.82 -12.70 -37.49
CA ASP A 375 22.63 -11.87 -37.22
C ASP A 375 21.83 -12.40 -36.00
N ILE A 376 21.89 -13.72 -35.71
CA ILE A 376 21.25 -14.32 -34.53
C ILE A 376 22.05 -13.98 -33.28
N ASN A 377 23.38 -14.14 -33.33
CA ASN A 377 24.27 -13.80 -32.24
C ASN A 377 25.66 -13.40 -32.78
N SER A 378 26.15 -12.23 -32.35
CA SER A 378 27.44 -11.69 -32.80
C SER A 378 28.67 -12.44 -32.28
N ASP A 379 28.53 -13.29 -31.24
CA ASP A 379 29.61 -14.14 -30.72
C ASP A 379 29.97 -15.24 -31.74
N PRO A 380 31.20 -15.24 -32.30
CA PRO A 380 31.61 -16.22 -33.32
C PRO A 380 31.45 -17.66 -32.86
N GLU A 381 31.68 -17.98 -31.58
CA GLU A 381 31.57 -19.36 -31.12
C GLU A 381 30.11 -19.83 -31.00
N VAL A 382 29.17 -18.90 -30.72
CA VAL A 382 27.73 -19.21 -30.70
C VAL A 382 27.22 -19.35 -32.14
N ALA A 383 27.60 -18.43 -33.02
CA ALA A 383 27.26 -18.48 -34.44
C ALA A 383 27.80 -19.76 -35.11
N ASP A 384 29.04 -20.14 -34.84
CA ASP A 384 29.66 -21.38 -35.34
C ASP A 384 28.95 -22.63 -34.80
N ALA A 385 28.56 -22.65 -33.53
CA ALA A 385 27.80 -23.75 -32.96
C ALA A 385 26.43 -23.91 -33.65
N LEU A 386 25.69 -22.81 -33.83
CA LEU A 386 24.43 -22.82 -34.58
C LEU A 386 24.63 -23.29 -36.02
N ARG A 387 25.71 -22.82 -36.68
CA ARG A 387 26.05 -23.23 -38.06
C ARG A 387 26.28 -24.73 -38.17
N ASN A 388 27.04 -25.29 -37.25
CA ASN A 388 27.34 -26.73 -37.25
C ASN A 388 26.11 -27.59 -36.92
N LEU A 389 25.19 -27.09 -36.10
CA LEU A 389 23.98 -27.81 -35.70
C LEU A 389 22.87 -27.73 -36.76
N TYR A 390 22.66 -26.57 -37.38
CA TYR A 390 21.47 -26.28 -38.20
C TYR A 390 21.76 -26.09 -39.70
N GLN A 391 23.02 -25.83 -40.08
CA GLN A 391 23.50 -25.59 -41.45
C GLN A 391 22.91 -24.37 -42.19
N HIS A 392 21.69 -23.95 -41.87
CA HIS A 392 21.04 -22.75 -42.39
C HIS A 392 20.21 -22.03 -41.30
N PRO A 393 20.17 -20.68 -41.24
CA PRO A 393 19.41 -19.93 -40.23
C PRO A 393 17.91 -20.25 -40.18
N ASP A 394 17.27 -20.52 -41.32
CA ASP A 394 15.85 -20.94 -41.36
C ASP A 394 15.57 -22.30 -40.69
N HIS A 395 16.60 -23.12 -40.46
CA HIS A 395 16.44 -24.41 -39.77
C HIS A 395 16.56 -24.29 -38.26
N VAL A 396 16.95 -23.12 -37.73
CA VAL A 396 17.06 -22.90 -36.29
C VAL A 396 15.67 -22.97 -35.66
N GLU A 397 15.50 -23.92 -34.74
CA GLU A 397 14.25 -24.13 -34.02
C GLU A 397 13.93 -22.95 -33.10
N LEU A 398 12.64 -22.72 -32.82
CA LEU A 398 12.19 -21.60 -32.00
C LEU A 398 12.90 -21.52 -30.65
N TYR A 399 12.79 -22.55 -29.81
CA TYR A 399 13.27 -22.49 -28.42
C TYR A 399 14.78 -22.30 -28.27
N PRO A 400 15.65 -23.17 -28.83
CA PRO A 400 17.09 -22.93 -28.75
C PRO A 400 17.50 -21.64 -29.50
N GLY A 401 16.73 -21.24 -30.53
CA GLY A 401 16.92 -19.99 -31.24
C GLY A 401 16.73 -18.76 -30.37
N ILE A 402 15.61 -18.64 -29.63
CA ILE A 402 15.34 -17.48 -28.76
C ILE A 402 16.24 -17.43 -27.51
N VAL A 403 16.74 -18.58 -27.04
CA VAL A 403 17.72 -18.64 -25.94
C VAL A 403 19.12 -18.25 -26.43
N ALA A 404 19.48 -18.63 -27.66
CA ALA A 404 20.77 -18.28 -28.26
C ALA A 404 20.80 -16.87 -28.87
N GLU A 405 19.64 -16.30 -29.21
CA GLU A 405 19.50 -14.95 -29.75
C GLU A 405 20.20 -13.93 -28.86
N GLU A 406 20.85 -12.95 -29.47
CA GLU A 406 21.53 -11.89 -28.73
C GLU A 406 20.54 -11.05 -27.92
N GLY A 407 20.89 -10.83 -26.65
CA GLY A 407 20.15 -9.92 -25.77
C GLY A 407 20.21 -8.50 -26.30
N LYS A 408 19.15 -7.72 -26.08
CA LYS A 408 19.15 -6.30 -26.46
C LYS A 408 20.18 -5.51 -25.66
N THR A 409 20.64 -4.40 -26.21
CA THR A 409 21.35 -3.39 -25.42
C THR A 409 20.34 -2.65 -24.53
N PRO A 410 20.60 -2.51 -23.22
CA PRO A 410 19.76 -1.70 -22.33
C PRO A 410 19.58 -0.26 -22.85
N MET A 411 18.38 0.29 -22.65
CA MET A 411 17.99 1.63 -23.10
C MET A 411 17.08 2.29 -22.06
N VAL A 412 17.34 3.58 -21.78
CA VAL A 412 16.60 4.37 -20.78
C VAL A 412 15.88 5.55 -21.45
N PRO A 413 14.53 5.59 -21.48
CA PRO A 413 13.61 4.49 -21.21
C PRO A 413 13.53 3.50 -22.39
N GLY A 414 13.00 2.31 -22.15
CA GLY A 414 12.46 1.40 -23.18
C GLY A 414 12.98 -0.03 -23.13
N VAL A 415 14.19 -0.28 -22.60
CA VAL A 415 14.76 -1.64 -22.48
C VAL A 415 15.49 -1.76 -21.14
N GLY A 416 14.83 -2.28 -20.10
CA GLY A 416 15.37 -2.56 -18.77
C GLY A 416 16.07 -3.90 -18.69
N ILE A 417 15.28 -4.96 -18.54
CA ILE A 417 15.76 -6.36 -18.44
C ILE A 417 16.41 -6.90 -19.72
N ALA A 418 16.48 -6.12 -20.79
CA ALA A 418 17.19 -6.46 -22.02
C ALA A 418 16.92 -7.89 -22.56
N PRO A 419 15.65 -8.31 -22.73
CA PRO A 419 15.37 -9.62 -23.30
C PRO A 419 15.77 -9.64 -24.78
N THR A 420 15.85 -10.83 -25.37
CA THR A 420 16.14 -10.97 -26.81
C THR A 420 15.05 -10.32 -27.67
N TYR A 421 15.38 -9.96 -28.91
CA TYR A 421 14.44 -9.24 -29.79
C TYR A 421 13.12 -9.98 -29.96
N THR A 422 13.18 -11.30 -30.19
CA THR A 422 11.98 -12.11 -30.38
C THR A 422 11.16 -12.18 -29.09
N ILE A 423 11.77 -12.51 -27.94
CA ILE A 423 11.08 -12.58 -26.64
C ILE A 423 10.38 -11.26 -26.31
N SER A 424 11.09 -10.14 -26.47
CA SER A 424 10.55 -8.81 -26.14
C SER A 424 9.27 -8.46 -26.90
N ARG A 425 9.17 -8.87 -28.17
CA ARG A 425 8.03 -8.54 -29.03
C ARG A 425 6.80 -9.37 -28.67
N VAL A 426 7.01 -10.66 -28.37
CA VAL A 426 5.96 -11.61 -28.01
C VAL A 426 5.38 -11.27 -26.64
N VAL A 427 6.26 -11.08 -25.64
CA VAL A 427 5.84 -10.80 -24.25
C VAL A 427 4.98 -9.55 -24.17
N LEU A 428 5.32 -8.50 -24.92
CA LEU A 428 4.48 -7.29 -25.00
C LEU A 428 3.12 -7.55 -25.66
N SER A 429 3.06 -8.38 -26.70
CA SER A 429 1.80 -8.73 -27.37
C SER A 429 0.88 -9.53 -26.45
N ASP A 430 1.43 -10.55 -25.78
CA ASP A 430 0.64 -11.44 -24.94
C ASP A 430 0.28 -10.81 -23.59
N ALA A 431 1.13 -9.93 -23.03
CA ALA A 431 0.76 -9.12 -21.86
C ALA A 431 -0.49 -8.26 -22.13
N VAL A 432 -0.60 -7.68 -23.34
CA VAL A 432 -1.80 -6.93 -23.73
C VAL A 432 -3.02 -7.87 -23.80
N SER A 433 -2.87 -9.03 -24.43
CA SER A 433 -3.96 -10.01 -24.54
C SER A 433 -4.43 -10.50 -23.17
N LEU A 434 -3.51 -10.88 -22.27
CA LEU A 434 -3.83 -11.39 -20.92
C LEU A 434 -4.61 -10.37 -20.08
N VAL A 435 -4.16 -9.13 -20.07
CA VAL A 435 -4.76 -8.09 -19.22
C VAL A 435 -6.08 -7.63 -19.81
N ARG A 436 -6.11 -7.36 -21.13
CA ARG A 436 -7.29 -6.80 -21.79
C ARG A 436 -8.38 -7.86 -22.03
N GLY A 437 -8.00 -9.12 -22.23
CA GLY A 437 -8.93 -10.23 -22.40
C GLY A 437 -9.67 -10.61 -21.12
N ASP A 438 -9.17 -10.24 -19.94
CA ASP A 438 -9.81 -10.56 -18.66
C ASP A 438 -10.90 -9.54 -18.29
N ARG A 439 -12.14 -10.03 -18.08
CA ARG A 439 -13.25 -9.21 -17.59
C ARG A 439 -12.97 -8.60 -16.22
N HIS A 440 -12.28 -9.33 -15.34
CA HIS A 440 -12.01 -8.91 -13.97
C HIS A 440 -10.96 -7.81 -13.88
N TYR A 441 -10.18 -7.56 -14.95
CA TYR A 441 -9.27 -6.42 -15.06
C TYR A 441 -9.77 -5.32 -15.99
N THR A 442 -10.93 -5.51 -16.61
CA THR A 442 -11.52 -4.56 -17.55
C THR A 442 -12.98 -4.24 -17.19
N THR A 443 -13.95 -4.94 -17.78
CA THR A 443 -15.38 -4.60 -17.69
C THR A 443 -15.97 -4.67 -16.28
N ASP A 444 -15.45 -5.57 -15.44
CA ASP A 444 -15.93 -5.80 -14.08
C ASP A 444 -15.03 -5.17 -13.01
N TYR A 445 -13.94 -4.51 -13.41
CA TYR A 445 -12.98 -3.90 -12.49
C TYR A 445 -13.50 -2.54 -12.00
N HIS A 446 -14.51 -2.57 -11.11
CA HIS A 446 -15.09 -1.37 -10.52
C HIS A 446 -15.59 -1.61 -9.09
N ALA A 447 -15.83 -0.53 -8.35
CA ALA A 447 -16.24 -0.54 -6.94
C ALA A 447 -17.53 -1.35 -6.67
N GLY A 448 -18.39 -1.56 -7.67
CA GLY A 448 -19.57 -2.40 -7.53
C GLY A 448 -19.25 -3.88 -7.23
N TYR A 449 -18.20 -4.42 -7.84
CA TYR A 449 -17.72 -5.78 -7.57
C TYR A 449 -16.75 -5.81 -6.38
N LEU A 450 -15.87 -4.81 -6.30
CA LEU A 450 -14.73 -4.79 -5.37
C LEU A 450 -15.01 -4.07 -4.05
N THR A 451 -16.15 -3.41 -3.87
CA THR A 451 -16.39 -2.32 -2.90
C THR A 451 -15.58 -1.06 -3.20
N GLN A 452 -16.00 0.11 -2.70
CA GLN A 452 -15.25 1.35 -2.91
C GLN A 452 -13.88 1.29 -2.21
N TRP A 453 -13.85 0.84 -0.96
CA TRP A 453 -12.60 0.64 -0.22
C TRP A 453 -11.69 -0.39 -0.87
N GLY A 454 -12.23 -1.56 -1.27
CA GLY A 454 -11.43 -2.62 -1.88
C GLY A 454 -10.81 -2.21 -3.21
N PHE A 455 -11.53 -1.42 -4.01
CA PHE A 455 -10.99 -0.80 -5.22
C PHE A 455 -9.81 0.12 -4.89
N ASN A 456 -9.98 1.06 -3.95
CA ASN A 456 -8.94 2.01 -3.56
C ASN A 456 -7.71 1.34 -2.91
N GLU A 457 -7.92 0.32 -2.07
CA GLU A 457 -6.83 -0.41 -1.40
C GLU A 457 -5.90 -1.07 -2.43
N ALA A 458 -6.45 -1.66 -3.50
CA ALA A 458 -5.68 -2.24 -4.59
C ALA A 458 -5.13 -1.20 -5.60
N ASN A 459 -5.77 -0.04 -5.74
CA ASN A 459 -5.47 0.95 -6.79
C ASN A 459 -4.14 1.69 -6.57
N TYR A 460 -3.63 2.34 -7.61
CA TYR A 460 -2.41 3.14 -7.58
C TYR A 460 -2.71 4.65 -7.65
N ASP A 461 -1.74 5.46 -7.19
CA ASP A 461 -1.75 6.93 -7.32
C ASP A 461 -0.46 7.38 -7.99
N PHE A 462 -0.56 8.02 -9.17
CA PHE A 462 0.61 8.51 -9.92
C PHE A 462 1.44 9.54 -9.15
N LYS A 463 0.85 10.26 -8.18
CA LYS A 463 1.59 11.19 -7.32
C LYS A 463 2.52 10.46 -6.35
N THR A 464 2.23 9.20 -6.07
CA THR A 464 3.04 8.33 -5.21
C THR A 464 3.87 7.43 -6.09
N ASN A 465 5.16 7.74 -6.21
CA ASN A 465 6.12 6.93 -6.96
C ASN A 465 5.71 6.58 -8.40
N HIS A 466 5.04 7.50 -9.11
CA HIS A 466 4.53 7.28 -10.47
C HIS A 466 3.60 6.06 -10.58
N GLY A 467 2.88 5.75 -9.50
CA GLY A 467 1.90 4.67 -9.46
C GLY A 467 2.42 3.35 -8.94
N CYS A 468 3.71 3.19 -8.61
CA CYS A 468 4.23 1.95 -8.02
C CYS A 468 3.47 1.59 -6.73
N VAL A 469 3.02 0.33 -6.60
CA VAL A 469 2.21 -0.17 -5.47
C VAL A 469 2.79 -1.38 -4.78
N PHE A 470 3.95 -1.90 -5.21
CA PHE A 470 4.49 -3.12 -4.61
C PHE A 470 4.77 -2.98 -3.11
N TYR A 471 5.11 -1.76 -2.66
CA TYR A 471 5.28 -1.42 -1.25
C TYR A 471 4.05 -1.75 -0.39
N LYS A 472 2.83 -1.71 -0.95
CA LYS A 472 1.61 -2.06 -0.23
C LYS A 472 1.66 -3.50 0.26
N LEU A 473 2.13 -4.42 -0.58
CA LEU A 473 2.24 -5.83 -0.23
C LEU A 473 3.25 -6.06 0.90
N PHE A 474 4.43 -5.41 0.82
CA PHE A 474 5.47 -5.48 1.84
C PHE A 474 4.99 -4.94 3.19
N LEU A 475 4.41 -3.73 3.20
CA LEU A 475 4.01 -3.06 4.44
C LEU A 475 2.74 -3.65 5.07
N ARG A 476 1.92 -4.39 4.31
CA ARG A 476 0.81 -5.18 4.86
C ARG A 476 1.26 -6.55 5.38
N ALA A 477 2.19 -7.21 4.71
CA ALA A 477 2.66 -8.54 5.11
C ALA A 477 3.64 -8.51 6.30
N PHE A 478 4.48 -7.47 6.39
CA PHE A 478 5.53 -7.30 7.40
C PHE A 478 5.55 -5.85 7.95
N PRO A 479 4.46 -5.38 8.58
CA PRO A 479 4.30 -3.99 9.01
C PRO A 479 5.37 -3.52 10.02
N ASP A 480 5.97 -4.46 10.76
CA ASP A 480 6.94 -4.19 11.82
C ASP A 480 8.41 -4.33 11.37
N HIS A 481 8.68 -4.74 10.13
CA HIS A 481 10.05 -5.01 9.65
C HIS A 481 10.54 -4.06 8.57
N PHE A 482 9.62 -3.44 7.84
CA PHE A 482 9.93 -2.43 6.86
C PHE A 482 9.63 -1.05 7.41
N ARG A 483 10.57 -0.12 7.21
CA ARG A 483 10.27 1.30 7.39
C ARG A 483 9.30 1.72 6.28
N PRO A 484 8.38 2.67 6.53
CA PRO A 484 7.44 3.11 5.51
C PRO A 484 8.11 3.71 4.26
N ASP A 485 9.32 4.26 4.44
CA ASP A 485 10.16 4.85 3.41
C ASP A 485 11.23 3.89 2.87
N SER A 486 11.16 2.58 3.17
CA SER A 486 12.20 1.61 2.80
C SER A 486 12.28 1.38 1.29
N VAL A 487 13.47 1.58 0.71
CA VAL A 487 13.71 1.27 -0.71
C VAL A 487 13.49 -0.22 -1.02
N TYR A 488 13.71 -1.11 -0.06
CA TYR A 488 13.48 -2.55 -0.20
C TYR A 488 11.98 -2.87 -0.37
N ALA A 489 11.08 -2.05 0.16
CA ALA A 489 9.64 -2.23 -0.02
C ALA A 489 9.15 -1.53 -1.31
N HIS A 490 9.66 -0.34 -1.61
CA HIS A 490 9.19 0.49 -2.72
C HIS A 490 9.73 0.10 -4.09
N TYR A 491 10.98 -0.36 -4.18
CA TYR A 491 11.61 -0.76 -5.45
C TYR A 491 12.36 -2.10 -5.32
N PRO A 492 11.70 -3.19 -4.88
CA PRO A 492 12.35 -4.49 -4.63
C PRO A 492 12.87 -5.19 -5.90
N MET A 493 12.48 -4.72 -7.09
CA MET A 493 12.87 -5.29 -8.38
C MET A 493 14.20 -4.72 -8.93
N VAL A 494 14.86 -3.85 -8.18
CA VAL A 494 16.18 -3.30 -8.50
C VAL A 494 17.03 -3.37 -7.23
N ILE A 495 18.29 -3.80 -7.34
CA ILE A 495 19.14 -3.92 -6.16
C ILE A 495 19.32 -2.53 -5.47
N PRO A 496 19.38 -2.46 -4.13
CA PRO A 496 19.46 -1.18 -3.41
C PRO A 496 20.59 -0.24 -3.87
N PRO A 497 21.82 -0.72 -4.17
CA PRO A 497 22.88 0.15 -4.70
C PRO A 497 22.52 0.84 -6.02
N GLU A 498 21.78 0.15 -6.90
CA GLU A 498 21.40 0.71 -8.20
C GLU A 498 20.21 1.65 -8.08
N ASN A 499 19.21 1.29 -7.25
CA ASN A 499 18.15 2.21 -6.87
C ASN A 499 18.69 3.53 -6.32
N ARG A 500 19.81 3.51 -5.57
CA ARG A 500 20.47 4.73 -5.10
C ARG A 500 20.93 5.62 -6.24
N LYS A 501 21.56 5.05 -7.27
CA LYS A 501 22.00 5.82 -8.44
C LYS A 501 20.81 6.41 -9.20
N ILE A 502 19.78 5.59 -9.42
CA ILE A 502 18.55 5.99 -10.11
C ILE A 502 17.85 7.13 -9.37
N LEU A 503 17.53 6.93 -8.09
CA LEU A 503 16.77 7.90 -7.29
C LEU A 503 17.59 9.17 -7.00
N THR A 504 18.92 9.10 -6.99
CA THR A 504 19.77 10.29 -6.92
C THR A 504 19.66 11.11 -8.21
N THR A 505 19.71 10.45 -9.36
CA THR A 505 19.55 11.10 -10.68
C THR A 505 18.18 11.76 -10.80
N LEU A 506 17.13 11.12 -10.26
CA LEU A 506 15.77 11.65 -10.20
C LEU A 506 15.55 12.68 -9.08
N LYS A 507 16.57 13.01 -8.26
CA LYS A 507 16.47 13.93 -7.12
C LYS A 507 15.38 13.54 -6.10
N ARG A 508 15.29 12.23 -5.83
CA ARG A 508 14.30 11.61 -4.93
C ARG A 508 14.93 10.71 -3.87
N ALA A 509 16.25 10.51 -3.88
CA ALA A 509 16.95 9.63 -2.94
C ALA A 509 16.77 10.03 -1.46
N ASP A 510 16.52 11.32 -1.18
CA ASP A 510 16.25 11.86 0.15
C ASP A 510 14.90 11.42 0.72
N ARG A 511 14.00 10.88 -0.12
CA ARG A 511 12.68 10.40 0.29
C ARG A 511 12.70 8.98 0.84
N PHE A 512 13.81 8.25 0.70
CA PHE A 512 13.88 6.83 1.02
C PHE A 512 14.94 6.52 2.07
N SER A 513 14.64 5.51 2.89
CA SER A 513 15.63 4.85 3.72
C SER A 513 16.29 3.70 2.95
N TRP A 514 17.58 3.50 3.25
CA TRP A 514 18.46 2.57 2.56
C TRP A 514 18.93 1.42 3.47
N GLU A 515 18.45 1.42 4.71
CA GLU A 515 18.77 0.40 5.69
C GLU A 515 18.13 -0.91 5.27
N ARG A 516 18.89 -2.01 5.45
CA ARG A 516 18.36 -3.35 5.30
C ARG A 516 17.19 -3.53 6.27
N PRO A 517 16.06 -4.14 5.85
CA PRO A 517 14.90 -4.35 6.71
C PRO A 517 15.28 -5.14 7.96
N GLN A 518 14.76 -4.69 9.10
CA GLN A 518 14.96 -5.31 10.41
C GLN A 518 13.75 -4.98 11.27
N ARG A 519 13.50 -5.81 12.28
CA ARG A 519 12.41 -5.58 13.22
C ARG A 519 12.54 -4.19 13.87
N ARG A 520 11.47 -3.41 13.78
CA ARG A 520 11.39 -2.05 14.30
C ARG A 520 10.86 -2.04 15.74
N ALA A 521 11.17 -0.97 16.45
CA ALA A 521 10.57 -0.69 17.75
C ALA A 521 9.04 -0.69 17.62
N ARG A 522 8.38 -1.46 18.47
CA ARG A 522 6.94 -1.70 18.42
C ARG A 522 6.19 -0.49 18.99
N VAL A 523 5.05 -0.14 18.39
CA VAL A 523 4.08 0.73 19.06
C VAL A 523 3.30 -0.09 20.07
N VAL A 524 3.53 0.16 21.36
CA VAL A 524 2.82 -0.52 22.46
C VAL A 524 1.40 0.02 22.52
N ARG A 525 0.41 -0.85 22.26
CA ARG A 525 -1.00 -0.49 22.34
C ARG A 525 -1.54 -0.68 23.75
N VAL A 526 -2.01 0.40 24.34
CA VAL A 526 -2.58 0.47 25.68
C VAL A 526 -4.10 0.41 25.59
N SER A 527 -4.66 -0.62 26.20
CA SER A 527 -6.07 -0.97 26.11
C SER A 527 -6.80 -0.96 27.44
N SER A 528 -6.10 -0.95 28.58
CA SER A 528 -6.76 -0.85 29.88
C SER A 528 -6.93 0.61 30.34
N PRO A 529 -8.06 0.95 31.01
CA PRO A 529 -8.25 2.26 31.61
C PRO A 529 -7.23 2.66 32.68
N ALA A 530 -6.64 1.68 33.37
CA ALA A 530 -5.63 1.93 34.41
C ALA A 530 -4.31 2.35 33.77
N ALA A 531 -3.88 1.61 32.74
CA ALA A 531 -2.69 1.94 31.98
C ALA A 531 -2.82 3.24 31.18
N ALA A 532 -4.00 3.54 30.64
CA ALA A 532 -4.27 4.83 30.01
C ALA A 532 -4.01 6.00 30.99
N ARG A 533 -4.46 5.88 32.24
CA ARG A 533 -4.20 6.88 33.28
C ARG A 533 -2.72 6.97 33.68
N GLN A 534 -2.01 5.84 33.73
CA GLN A 534 -0.56 5.84 33.97
C GLN A 534 0.18 6.61 32.87
N VAL A 535 -0.10 6.29 31.60
CA VAL A 535 0.58 6.90 30.45
C VAL A 535 0.25 8.38 30.31
N LEU A 536 -1.03 8.75 30.48
CA LEU A 536 -1.47 10.15 30.32
C LEU A 536 -1.23 11.01 31.57
N GLY A 537 -0.91 10.40 32.71
CA GLY A 537 -0.67 11.10 33.98
C GLY A 537 0.80 11.41 34.26
N ASP A 538 1.74 10.90 33.45
CA ASP A 538 3.19 11.08 33.65
C ASP A 538 3.86 11.62 32.38
N ASP A 539 3.74 12.93 32.15
CA ASP A 539 4.33 13.61 31.00
C ASP A 539 5.87 13.61 30.98
N GLN A 540 6.52 13.30 32.12
CA GLN A 540 7.98 13.18 32.17
C GLN A 540 8.44 11.85 31.56
N ARG A 541 7.73 10.76 31.87
CA ARG A 541 8.01 9.43 31.35
C ARG A 541 7.40 9.20 29.96
N TYR A 542 6.25 9.79 29.69
CA TYR A 542 5.51 9.66 28.43
C TYR A 542 5.24 11.04 27.85
N ARG A 543 6.17 11.54 27.05
CA ARG A 543 6.07 12.88 26.48
C ARG A 543 5.27 12.90 25.19
N VAL A 544 4.75 14.08 24.82
CA VAL A 544 4.23 14.33 23.48
C VAL A 544 5.38 14.23 22.47
N ALA A 545 5.22 13.36 21.47
CA ALA A 545 6.26 13.07 20.49
C ALA A 545 6.23 14.08 19.33
N TRP A 546 7.13 15.06 19.35
CA TRP A 546 7.32 16.00 18.23
C TRP A 546 8.40 15.56 17.24
N THR A 547 8.92 14.33 17.37
CA THR A 547 10.02 13.78 16.57
C THR A 547 9.69 13.71 15.08
N GLY A 548 8.41 13.68 14.69
CA GLY A 548 7.93 13.75 13.30
C GLY A 548 7.91 15.15 12.68
N LEU A 549 8.21 16.21 13.44
CA LEU A 549 8.08 17.59 12.96
C LEU A 549 9.26 18.03 12.09
N GLU A 550 10.50 17.65 12.42
CA GLU A 550 11.70 18.08 11.67
C GLU A 550 11.58 17.86 10.14
N PRO A 551 11.10 16.69 9.63
CA PRO A 551 10.91 16.47 8.20
C PRO A 551 9.89 17.40 7.51
N LEU A 552 8.95 17.98 8.28
CA LEU A 552 7.91 18.87 7.78
C LEU A 552 8.35 20.35 7.75
N VAL A 553 9.39 20.73 8.51
CA VAL A 553 9.81 22.13 8.76
C VAL A 553 10.69 22.73 7.63
N GLY A 554 10.95 21.97 6.57
CA GLY A 554 11.62 22.50 5.38
C GLY A 554 13.14 22.70 5.54
N HIS A 555 13.66 23.85 5.11
CA HIS A 555 15.09 24.08 4.82
C HIS A 555 16.00 24.44 6.01
N ALA A 556 15.44 24.64 7.21
CA ALA A 556 16.20 25.05 8.39
C ALA A 556 15.75 24.32 9.66
N ARG A 557 16.73 23.92 10.49
CA ARG A 557 16.49 23.24 11.77
C ARG A 557 15.83 24.20 12.77
N LEU A 558 14.87 23.70 13.55
CA LEU A 558 14.30 24.43 14.68
C LEU A 558 15.33 24.61 15.78
N SER A 559 15.28 25.75 16.47
CA SER A 559 16.00 25.93 17.73
C SER A 559 15.40 25.04 18.83
N ALA A 560 16.21 24.63 19.81
CA ALA A 560 15.75 23.77 20.92
C ALA A 560 14.57 24.38 21.71
N ASP A 561 14.54 25.71 21.80
CA ASP A 561 13.49 26.49 22.47
C ASP A 561 12.21 26.66 21.63
N ALA A 562 12.23 26.28 20.36
CA ALA A 562 11.11 26.52 19.44
C ALA A 562 9.89 25.65 19.73
N LEU A 563 10.02 24.60 20.54
CA LEU A 563 8.96 23.60 20.82
C LEU A 563 8.35 23.72 22.22
N ASP A 564 8.67 24.77 22.99
CA ASP A 564 8.11 24.98 24.32
C ASP A 564 6.67 25.51 24.26
N PRO A 565 5.64 24.71 24.60
CA PRO A 565 4.23 25.13 24.53
C PRO A 565 3.89 26.20 25.59
N ALA A 566 4.63 26.24 26.70
CA ALA A 566 4.36 27.16 27.82
C ALA A 566 4.58 28.62 27.42
N ARG A 567 5.48 28.89 26.47
CA ARG A 567 5.69 30.24 25.92
C ARG A 567 4.44 30.79 25.22
N LEU A 568 3.72 29.92 24.54
CA LEU A 568 2.49 30.26 23.83
C LEU A 568 1.35 30.53 24.84
N ASP A 569 1.29 29.75 25.94
CA ASP A 569 0.30 29.90 27.02
C ASP A 569 0.37 31.26 27.71
N VAL A 570 1.58 31.66 28.13
CA VAL A 570 1.80 32.94 28.81
C VAL A 570 1.36 34.13 27.95
N LEU A 571 1.45 34.02 26.61
CA LEU A 571 1.10 35.10 25.69
C LEU A 571 -0.37 35.08 25.25
N LEU A 572 -1.00 33.91 25.19
CA LEU A 572 -2.40 33.76 24.76
C LEU A 572 -3.41 34.07 25.87
N PHE A 573 -3.10 33.74 27.12
CA PHE A 573 -4.07 33.80 28.23
C PHE A 573 -3.89 35.06 29.11
N LYS A 574 -4.07 36.24 28.53
CA LYS A 574 -4.03 37.54 29.25
C LYS A 574 -5.37 38.29 29.11
N GLY A 575 -5.82 38.99 30.15
CA GLY A 575 -7.04 39.82 30.10
C GLY A 575 -8.34 39.02 29.94
N GLU A 576 -9.33 39.58 29.24
CA GLU A 576 -10.68 39.01 29.00
C GLU A 576 -10.72 37.94 27.88
N TRP A 577 -9.68 37.09 27.82
CA TRP A 577 -9.52 36.11 26.75
C TRP A 577 -10.64 35.06 26.74
N ARG A 578 -11.11 34.62 27.92
CA ARG A 578 -12.20 33.62 28.04
C ARG A 578 -13.50 34.13 27.40
N ALA A 579 -13.88 35.37 27.72
CA ALA A 579 -15.06 36.00 27.16
C ALA A 579 -14.94 36.17 25.63
N SER A 580 -13.75 36.52 25.14
CA SER A 580 -13.47 36.68 23.70
C SER A 580 -13.63 35.36 22.94
N ILE A 581 -13.05 34.27 23.46
CA ILE A 581 -13.15 32.93 22.85
C ILE A 581 -14.61 32.45 22.85
N LYS A 582 -15.31 32.59 23.98
CA LYS A 582 -16.71 32.20 24.10
C LYS A 582 -17.59 32.96 23.10
N ALA A 583 -17.45 34.28 23.02
CA ALA A 583 -18.20 35.11 22.07
C ALA A 583 -17.91 34.72 20.61
N PHE A 584 -16.65 34.37 20.29
CA PHE A 584 -16.28 33.94 18.95
C PHE A 584 -16.92 32.62 18.54
N TYR A 585 -16.86 31.60 19.40
CA TYR A 585 -17.46 30.30 19.08
C TYR A 585 -18.99 30.41 19.00
N ALA A 586 -19.62 31.16 19.89
CA ALA A 586 -21.06 31.43 19.84
C ALA A 586 -21.48 32.05 18.50
N ALA A 587 -20.79 33.13 18.07
CA ALA A 587 -21.09 33.81 16.82
C ALA A 587 -20.77 32.95 15.58
N THR A 588 -19.63 32.25 15.61
CA THR A 588 -19.18 31.42 14.50
C THR A 588 -20.09 30.21 14.29
N ALA A 589 -20.51 29.54 15.36
CA ALA A 589 -21.41 28.40 15.28
C ALA A 589 -22.76 28.80 14.66
N GLU A 590 -23.37 29.89 15.15
CA GLU A 590 -24.63 30.42 14.61
C GLU A 590 -24.51 30.82 13.14
N ARG A 591 -23.41 31.48 12.76
CA ARG A 591 -23.11 31.82 11.36
C ARG A 591 -22.96 30.58 10.49
N LEU A 592 -22.19 29.58 10.93
CA LEU A 592 -21.99 28.34 10.15
C LEU A 592 -23.30 27.58 9.95
N PHE A 593 -24.14 27.46 10.98
CA PHE A 593 -25.48 26.88 10.80
C PHE A 593 -26.33 27.69 9.82
N ALA A 594 -26.27 29.02 9.84
CA ALA A 594 -27.03 29.86 8.91
C ALA A 594 -26.53 29.73 7.46
N ASP A 595 -25.20 29.76 7.26
CA ASP A 595 -24.58 29.80 5.94
C ASP A 595 -24.51 28.41 5.26
N LYS A 596 -24.39 27.33 6.04
CA LYS A 596 -24.17 25.97 5.55
C LYS A 596 -25.42 25.10 5.57
N THR A 597 -26.50 25.55 6.19
CA THR A 597 -27.79 24.85 6.13
C THR A 597 -28.43 25.04 4.77
N HIS A 598 -28.87 23.94 4.17
CA HIS A 598 -29.64 23.91 2.93
C HIS A 598 -31.05 23.38 3.20
N ARG A 599 -32.04 23.98 2.54
CA ARG A 599 -33.43 23.50 2.59
C ARG A 599 -33.66 22.44 1.53
N LEU A 600 -33.84 21.19 1.94
CA LEU A 600 -34.09 20.04 1.07
C LEU A 600 -35.41 19.39 1.47
N ASN A 601 -36.34 19.21 0.52
CA ASN A 601 -37.69 18.67 0.76
C ASN A 601 -38.41 19.28 1.97
N GLY A 602 -38.29 20.61 2.13
CA GLY A 602 -38.94 21.35 3.21
C GLY A 602 -38.26 21.24 4.57
N ARG A 603 -37.16 20.49 4.70
CA ARG A 603 -36.39 20.34 5.94
C ARG A 603 -35.06 21.08 5.84
N GLN A 604 -34.60 21.62 6.96
CA GLN A 604 -33.27 22.20 7.07
C GLN A 604 -32.26 21.06 7.26
N GLN A 605 -31.22 21.02 6.42
CA GLN A 605 -30.18 20.00 6.46
C GLN A 605 -28.79 20.63 6.44
N VAL A 606 -27.86 20.08 7.23
CA VAL A 606 -26.45 20.51 7.28
C VAL A 606 -25.54 19.32 7.56
N ASP A 607 -24.31 19.36 7.08
CA ASP A 607 -23.26 18.46 7.55
C ASP A 607 -22.67 19.00 8.85
N VAL A 608 -23.09 18.43 9.99
CA VAL A 608 -22.72 18.97 11.30
C VAL A 608 -21.24 18.74 11.62
N VAL A 609 -20.63 17.72 11.05
CA VAL A 609 -19.20 17.43 11.24
C VAL A 609 -18.38 18.30 10.29
N ARG A 610 -18.60 18.16 8.98
CA ARG A 610 -17.77 18.79 7.95
C ARG A 610 -17.91 20.30 7.91
N ASP A 611 -19.14 20.80 8.02
CA ASP A 611 -19.45 22.22 7.73
C ASP A 611 -19.66 23.06 9.00
N VAL A 612 -19.79 22.44 10.18
CA VAL A 612 -19.92 23.14 11.47
C VAL A 612 -18.74 22.84 12.40
N GLY A 613 -18.59 21.59 12.86
CA GLY A 613 -17.54 21.21 13.82
C GLY A 613 -16.13 21.51 13.30
N ASN A 614 -15.77 20.91 12.16
CA ASN A 614 -14.46 21.09 11.52
C ASN A 614 -14.16 22.57 11.23
N LEU A 615 -15.16 23.31 10.72
CA LEU A 615 -14.97 24.70 10.33
C LEU A 615 -14.91 25.67 11.50
N ALA A 616 -15.65 25.45 12.59
CA ALA A 616 -15.62 26.34 13.75
C ALA A 616 -14.21 26.45 14.33
N HIS A 617 -13.54 25.31 14.52
CA HIS A 617 -12.16 25.28 14.99
C HIS A 617 -11.17 25.81 13.94
N THR A 618 -11.41 25.57 12.65
CA THR A 618 -10.59 26.11 11.55
C THR A 618 -10.64 27.64 11.52
N HIS A 619 -11.82 28.24 11.64
CA HIS A 619 -12.00 29.70 11.75
C HIS A 619 -11.32 30.25 13.00
N PHE A 620 -11.46 29.56 14.13
CA PHE A 620 -10.81 29.95 15.38
C PHE A 620 -9.29 29.98 15.25
N ALA A 621 -8.69 28.87 14.80
CA ALA A 621 -7.25 28.77 14.58
C ALA A 621 -6.76 29.80 13.55
N ALA A 622 -7.51 30.01 12.47
CA ALA A 622 -7.17 31.02 11.48
C ALA A 622 -7.17 32.44 12.05
N ARG A 623 -8.12 32.76 12.93
CA ARG A 623 -8.17 34.07 13.59
C ARG A 623 -7.06 34.21 14.63
N LEU A 624 -6.88 33.20 15.46
CA LEU A 624 -5.93 33.21 16.57
C LEU A 624 -4.47 33.24 16.09
N PHE A 625 -4.15 32.45 15.07
CA PHE A 625 -2.79 32.31 14.55
C PHE A 625 -2.53 33.10 13.27
N ASN A 626 -3.51 33.91 12.83
CA ASN A 626 -3.41 34.72 11.62
C ASN A 626 -3.08 33.85 10.38
N LEU A 627 -3.81 32.75 10.21
CA LEU A 627 -3.68 31.85 9.05
C LEU A 627 -4.41 32.43 7.83
N PRO A 628 -3.94 32.14 6.60
CA PRO A 628 -4.46 32.75 5.37
C PRO A 628 -5.79 32.11 4.90
N LEU A 629 -6.80 32.08 5.76
CA LEU A 629 -8.13 31.56 5.45
C LEU A 629 -8.91 32.52 4.52
N LYS A 630 -9.43 31.97 3.42
CA LYS A 630 -10.26 32.68 2.44
C LYS A 630 -11.72 32.61 2.84
N THR A 631 -12.32 33.78 3.05
CA THR A 631 -13.74 33.92 3.39
C THR A 631 -14.35 35.08 2.59
N ARG A 632 -15.67 35.30 2.68
CA ARG A 632 -16.31 36.50 2.11
C ARG A 632 -15.74 37.79 2.73
N GLU A 633 -15.38 37.75 4.00
CA GLU A 633 -14.79 38.87 4.75
C GLU A 633 -13.29 39.03 4.47
N ASN A 634 -12.60 37.95 4.07
CA ASN A 634 -11.19 37.94 3.67
C ASN A 634 -10.99 37.29 2.29
N PRO A 635 -11.36 37.98 1.19
CA PRO A 635 -11.23 37.42 -0.15
C PRO A 635 -9.77 37.23 -0.61
N LYS A 636 -8.81 37.85 0.10
CA LYS A 636 -7.36 37.73 -0.13
C LYS A 636 -6.73 36.51 0.53
N GLY A 637 -7.49 35.74 1.32
CA GLY A 637 -7.02 34.46 1.84
C GLY A 637 -6.68 33.48 0.72
N VAL A 638 -5.82 32.52 1.03
CA VAL A 638 -5.27 31.57 0.05
C VAL A 638 -6.04 30.27 0.07
N PHE A 639 -6.28 29.71 1.25
CA PHE A 639 -6.96 28.42 1.43
C PHE A 639 -8.46 28.62 1.63
N ALA A 640 -9.29 27.86 0.93
CA ALA A 640 -10.68 27.70 1.28
C ALA A 640 -10.83 27.04 2.66
N GLU A 641 -12.01 27.14 3.27
CA GLU A 641 -12.30 26.59 4.60
C GLU A 641 -11.94 25.11 4.73
N GLN A 642 -12.38 24.29 3.77
CA GLN A 642 -12.10 22.86 3.79
C GLN A 642 -10.63 22.53 3.44
N GLU A 643 -9.99 23.34 2.60
CA GLU A 643 -8.57 23.15 2.27
C GLU A 643 -7.67 23.43 3.48
N LEU A 644 -7.97 24.47 4.26
CA LEU A 644 -7.21 24.77 5.48
C LEU A 644 -7.43 23.69 6.55
N TYR A 645 -8.67 23.23 6.74
CA TYR A 645 -8.95 22.10 7.63
C TYR A 645 -8.16 20.85 7.21
N ALA A 646 -8.26 20.46 5.93
CA ALA A 646 -7.57 19.28 5.41
C ALA A 646 -6.04 19.41 5.55
N ALA A 647 -5.48 20.61 5.35
CA ALA A 647 -4.06 20.88 5.57
C ALA A 647 -3.64 20.61 7.03
N LEU A 648 -4.35 21.21 7.99
CA LEU A 648 -4.05 21.05 9.42
C LEU A 648 -4.28 19.60 9.89
N ALA A 649 -5.36 18.96 9.45
CA ALA A 649 -5.65 17.56 9.78
C ALA A 649 -4.60 16.60 9.21
N THR A 650 -4.11 16.83 7.98
CA THR A 650 -3.06 16.01 7.35
C THR A 650 -1.72 16.18 8.07
N ILE A 651 -1.35 17.41 8.42
CA ILE A 651 -0.13 17.71 9.18
C ILE A 651 -0.19 17.01 10.54
N PHE A 652 -1.31 17.13 11.25
CA PHE A 652 -1.50 16.46 12.53
C PHE A 652 -1.43 14.93 12.38
N ALA A 653 -2.09 14.38 11.35
CA ALA A 653 -2.09 12.95 11.13
C ALA A 653 -0.67 12.40 10.93
N ALA A 654 0.17 13.10 10.16
CA ALA A 654 1.57 12.72 9.96
C ALA A 654 2.42 12.82 11.25
N LEU A 655 2.04 13.68 12.19
CA LEU A 655 2.75 13.87 13.47
C LEU A 655 2.31 12.88 14.55
N PHE A 656 1.01 12.63 14.67
CA PHE A 656 0.41 11.97 15.84
C PHE A 656 -0.47 10.76 15.53
N ARG A 657 -0.88 10.58 14.27
CA ARG A 657 -1.78 9.49 13.83
C ARG A 657 -1.19 8.64 12.72
N ASP A 658 0.13 8.68 12.55
CA ASP A 658 0.85 7.91 11.53
C ASP A 658 1.07 6.47 12.01
N LEU A 659 -0.02 5.71 12.08
CA LEU A 659 -0.06 4.36 12.67
C LEU A 659 -0.11 3.23 11.64
N ASP A 660 -0.47 3.53 10.39
CA ASP A 660 -0.50 2.55 9.31
C ASP A 660 0.78 2.69 8.47
N PRO A 661 1.73 1.74 8.56
CA PRO A 661 2.98 1.79 7.80
C PRO A 661 2.74 1.94 6.29
N MET A 662 1.69 1.31 5.74
CA MET A 662 1.39 1.37 4.30
C MET A 662 1.02 2.79 3.86
N ARG A 663 0.21 3.49 4.66
CA ARG A 663 -0.28 4.85 4.33
C ARG A 663 0.70 5.96 4.71
N SER A 664 1.69 5.65 5.55
CA SER A 664 2.65 6.63 6.10
C SER A 664 3.46 7.37 5.03
N PHE A 665 3.98 6.68 4.00
CA PHE A 665 4.78 7.31 2.95
C PHE A 665 4.02 8.40 2.17
N PRO A 666 2.85 8.12 1.55
CA PRO A 666 2.08 9.16 0.87
C PRO A 666 1.54 10.22 1.84
N LEU A 667 1.15 9.83 3.06
CA LEU A 667 0.71 10.78 4.11
C LEU A 667 1.80 11.81 4.42
N ARG A 668 3.04 11.38 4.67
CA ARG A 668 4.17 12.26 4.98
C ARG A 668 4.55 13.15 3.79
N ALA A 669 4.54 12.61 2.58
CA ALA A 669 4.79 13.40 1.37
C ALA A 669 3.75 14.53 1.22
N ARG A 670 2.47 14.20 1.39
CA ARG A 670 1.37 15.17 1.32
C ARG A 670 1.41 16.17 2.46
N ALA A 671 1.70 15.74 3.69
CA ALA A 671 1.87 16.60 4.85
C ALA A 671 3.01 17.60 4.64
N LYS A 672 4.16 17.16 4.11
CA LYS A 672 5.30 18.03 3.80
C LYS A 672 4.95 19.09 2.76
N GLU A 673 4.23 18.72 1.72
CA GLU A 673 3.75 19.66 0.69
C GLU A 673 2.83 20.74 1.29
N LEU A 674 1.80 20.31 2.03
CA LEU A 674 0.81 21.19 2.66
C LEU A 674 1.46 22.08 3.74
N ALA A 675 2.34 21.52 4.56
CA ALA A 675 3.08 22.25 5.57
C ALA A 675 3.99 23.30 4.90
N SER A 676 4.67 22.96 3.80
CA SER A 676 5.50 23.91 3.04
C SER A 676 4.69 25.07 2.47
N GLN A 677 3.52 24.78 1.88
CA GLN A 677 2.63 25.81 1.34
C GLN A 677 2.10 26.74 2.44
N LEU A 678 1.52 26.17 3.51
CA LEU A 678 0.95 26.94 4.61
C LEU A 678 2.04 27.69 5.40
N GLY A 679 3.12 27.00 5.77
CA GLY A 679 4.25 27.51 6.55
C GLY A 679 4.93 28.68 5.87
N SER A 680 5.20 28.61 4.56
CA SER A 680 5.84 29.73 3.82
C SER A 680 5.00 31.03 3.87
N ILE A 681 3.67 30.91 3.77
CA ILE A 681 2.76 32.06 3.86
C ILE A 681 2.70 32.60 5.28
N VAL A 682 2.60 31.72 6.28
CA VAL A 682 2.58 32.10 7.69
C VAL A 682 3.90 32.77 8.10
N GLU A 683 5.05 32.26 7.67
CA GLU A 683 6.37 32.84 7.94
C GLU A 683 6.50 34.23 7.33
N THR A 684 5.98 34.43 6.11
CA THR A 684 5.91 35.75 5.48
C THR A 684 5.09 36.73 6.33
N ASN A 685 3.93 36.29 6.83
CA ASN A 685 3.10 37.11 7.71
C ASN A 685 3.80 37.42 9.04
N VAL A 686 4.51 36.45 9.63
CA VAL A 686 5.30 36.62 10.87
C VAL A 686 6.43 37.63 10.66
N LYS A 687 7.16 37.55 9.55
CA LYS A 687 8.23 38.51 9.20
C LYS A 687 7.70 39.94 9.08
N LEU A 688 6.54 40.12 8.45
CA LEU A 688 5.90 41.44 8.32
C LEU A 688 5.43 42.00 9.66
N ALA A 689 4.81 41.16 10.48
CA ALA A 689 4.32 41.55 11.81
C ALA A 689 5.46 41.93 12.77
N THR A 690 6.60 41.24 12.68
CA THR A 690 7.78 41.46 13.54
C THR A 690 8.68 42.60 13.05
N THR A 691 8.85 42.76 11.72
CA THR A 691 9.78 43.74 11.14
C THR A 691 9.13 45.10 10.87
N LEU A 692 7.94 45.11 10.27
CA LEU A 692 7.27 46.33 9.81
C LEU A 692 6.09 46.71 10.71
N GLY A 693 5.68 45.84 11.63
CA GLY A 693 4.52 46.07 12.50
C GLY A 693 3.17 46.07 11.77
N VAL A 694 3.14 45.65 10.50
CA VAL A 694 1.95 45.58 9.64
C VAL A 694 1.28 44.21 9.79
N GLY A 695 -0.05 44.16 9.64
CA GLY A 695 -0.78 42.88 9.56
C GLY A 695 -0.36 42.04 8.35
N GLY A 696 -0.65 40.74 8.37
CA GLY A 696 -0.30 39.81 7.28
C GLY A 696 -0.95 40.19 5.94
N LEU A 697 -0.26 39.94 4.82
CA LEU A 697 -0.74 40.27 3.46
C LEU A 697 -2.03 39.51 3.08
N PHE A 698 -2.17 38.30 3.60
CA PHE A 698 -3.20 37.33 3.23
C PHE A 698 -4.26 37.12 4.32
N THR A 699 -4.27 37.98 5.34
CA THR A 699 -5.09 37.79 6.54
C THR A 699 -6.03 38.98 6.74
N ALA A 700 -7.16 38.71 7.40
CA ALA A 700 -8.16 39.74 7.65
C ALA A 700 -7.58 40.87 8.50
N LYS A 701 -7.87 42.13 8.13
CA LYS A 701 -7.46 43.29 8.93
C LYS A 701 -8.04 43.19 10.35
N PRO A 702 -7.27 43.50 11.41
CA PRO A 702 -7.80 43.54 12.76
C PRO A 702 -8.89 44.60 12.87
N ASN A 703 -10.12 44.22 13.26
CA ASN A 703 -11.16 45.19 13.59
C ASN A 703 -11.10 45.49 15.08
N LYS A 704 -10.34 46.54 15.46
CA LYS A 704 -10.07 46.90 16.87
C LYS A 704 -11.33 47.22 17.71
N ALA A 705 -12.49 47.41 17.10
CA ALA A 705 -13.74 47.70 17.80
C ALA A 705 -14.63 46.45 18.04
N LYS A 706 -14.32 45.29 17.44
CA LYS A 706 -15.17 44.08 17.49
C LYS A 706 -14.42 42.74 17.58
N ASP A 707 -13.08 42.73 17.56
CA ASP A 707 -12.31 41.50 17.30
C ASP A 707 -11.00 41.41 18.08
N ASP A 708 -11.11 41.15 19.38
CA ASP A 708 -9.97 41.03 20.29
C ASP A 708 -9.07 39.84 19.91
N LEU A 709 -9.63 38.73 19.42
CA LEU A 709 -8.92 37.54 18.94
C LEU A 709 -7.90 37.82 17.85
N SER A 710 -8.22 38.73 16.92
CA SER A 710 -7.30 39.19 15.89
C SER A 710 -6.05 39.89 16.44
N ALA A 711 -6.21 40.60 17.56
CA ALA A 711 -5.11 41.28 18.22
C ALA A 711 -4.21 40.25 18.91
N TYR A 712 -4.77 39.17 19.48
CA TYR A 712 -3.97 38.10 20.10
C TYR A 712 -2.96 37.49 19.11
N GLY A 713 -3.32 37.22 17.86
CA GLY A 713 -2.36 36.65 16.90
C GLY A 713 -1.15 37.53 16.62
N VAL A 714 -1.37 38.85 16.46
CA VAL A 714 -0.28 39.81 16.24
C VAL A 714 0.54 40.02 17.53
N HIS A 715 -0.12 40.06 18.69
CA HIS A 715 0.55 40.20 19.98
C HIS A 715 1.35 38.95 20.36
N LEU A 716 0.84 37.76 20.06
CA LEU A 716 1.50 36.48 20.25
C LEU A 716 2.80 36.42 19.46
N VAL A 717 2.74 36.69 18.15
CA VAL A 717 3.92 36.70 17.28
C VAL A 717 4.95 37.73 17.75
N LYS A 718 4.52 38.95 18.11
CA LYS A 718 5.43 39.97 18.65
C LYS A 718 6.02 39.57 20.01
N GLY A 719 5.25 38.90 20.86
CA GLY A 719 5.69 38.41 22.17
C GLY A 719 6.75 37.33 22.04
N LEU A 720 6.53 36.34 21.16
CA LEU A 720 7.49 35.28 20.87
C LEU A 720 8.79 35.83 20.26
N ALA A 721 8.69 36.81 19.36
CA ALA A 721 9.85 37.47 18.77
C ALA A 721 10.66 38.25 19.82
N LYS A 722 9.99 38.96 20.74
CA LYS A 722 10.65 39.61 21.90
C LYS A 722 11.31 38.60 22.83
N GLY A 723 10.78 37.38 22.92
CA GLY A 723 11.36 36.25 23.64
C GLY A 723 12.54 35.58 22.95
N GLY A 724 13.03 36.13 21.82
CA GLY A 724 14.24 35.68 21.13
C GLY A 724 14.01 34.68 19.99
N LEU A 725 12.77 34.27 19.72
CA LEU A 725 12.47 33.36 18.61
C LEU A 725 12.49 34.09 17.26
N LYS A 726 13.10 33.44 16.25
CA LYS A 726 13.09 33.96 14.88
C LYS A 726 11.77 33.64 14.20
N ALA A 727 11.47 34.33 13.09
CA ALA A 727 10.25 34.10 12.33
C ALA A 727 10.05 32.62 11.95
N HIS A 728 11.13 31.95 11.54
CA HIS A 728 11.13 30.51 11.25
C HIS A 728 10.69 29.67 12.46
N ASP A 729 11.32 29.87 13.63
CA ASP A 729 10.97 29.15 14.86
C ASP A 729 9.52 29.41 15.30
N ILE A 730 9.05 30.66 15.18
CA ILE A 730 7.67 31.03 15.51
C ILE A 730 6.68 30.32 14.58
N THR A 731 6.94 30.30 13.29
CA THR A 731 6.03 29.67 12.33
C THR A 731 6.00 28.16 12.51
N TRP A 732 7.17 27.54 12.50
CA TRP A 732 7.31 26.10 12.34
C TRP A 732 7.36 25.32 13.65
N GLY A 733 7.84 25.95 14.73
CA GLY A 733 7.89 25.33 16.06
C GLY A 733 6.67 25.64 16.93
N GLN A 734 5.99 26.77 16.68
CA GLN A 734 4.91 27.25 17.56
C GLN A 734 3.56 27.27 16.84
N VAL A 735 3.42 28.07 15.76
CA VAL A 735 2.11 28.34 15.13
C VAL A 735 1.52 27.12 14.41
N ILE A 736 2.26 26.53 13.46
CA ILE A 736 1.74 25.41 12.65
C ILE A 736 1.45 24.19 13.54
N PRO A 737 2.36 23.76 14.44
CA PRO A 737 2.10 22.65 15.35
C PRO A 737 0.89 22.89 16.25
N ALA A 738 0.75 24.08 16.84
CA ALA A 738 -0.39 24.40 17.70
C ALA A 738 -1.73 24.42 16.94
N ALA A 739 -1.75 24.97 15.73
CA ALA A 739 -2.94 24.96 14.88
C ALA A 739 -3.33 23.54 14.46
N ALA A 740 -2.34 22.72 14.05
CA ALA A 740 -2.54 21.34 13.66
C ALA A 740 -3.00 20.48 14.85
N ALA A 741 -2.52 20.75 16.07
CA ALA A 741 -2.94 20.05 17.27
C ALA A 741 -4.36 20.42 17.72
N LEU A 742 -4.74 21.69 17.59
CA LEU A 742 -6.03 22.20 18.03
C LEU A 742 -7.18 21.77 17.10
N VAL A 743 -7.07 22.03 15.80
CA VAL A 743 -8.24 21.93 14.89
C VAL A 743 -8.85 20.53 14.79
N PRO A 744 -8.11 19.48 14.37
CA PRO A 744 -8.67 18.15 14.19
C PRO A 744 -9.07 17.47 15.50
N THR A 745 -8.32 17.69 16.59
CA THR A 745 -8.61 17.11 17.91
C THR A 745 -9.94 17.63 18.46
N GLU A 746 -10.13 18.94 18.47
CA GLU A 746 -11.37 19.55 18.97
C GLU A 746 -12.57 19.22 18.08
N ALA A 747 -12.35 19.22 16.76
CA ALA A 747 -13.39 18.85 15.81
C ALA A 747 -13.84 17.40 16.00
N GLN A 748 -12.91 16.48 16.26
CA GLN A 748 -13.23 15.10 16.59
C GLN A 748 -14.06 15.03 17.87
N VAL A 749 -13.63 15.65 18.98
CA VAL A 749 -14.36 15.60 20.26
C VAL A 749 -15.81 16.11 20.09
N PHE A 750 -16.01 17.18 19.34
CA PHE A 750 -17.36 17.66 19.01
C PHE A 750 -18.16 16.64 18.20
N ALA A 751 -17.58 16.10 17.12
CA ALA A 751 -18.24 15.13 16.25
C ALA A 751 -18.66 13.86 17.00
N GLU A 752 -17.76 13.33 17.83
CA GLU A 752 -17.99 12.18 18.71
C GLU A 752 -19.18 12.38 19.64
N ALA A 753 -19.19 13.53 20.30
CA ALA A 753 -20.20 13.83 21.28
C ALA A 753 -21.57 14.04 20.64
N VAL A 754 -21.64 14.72 19.49
CA VAL A 754 -22.88 14.88 18.72
C VAL A 754 -23.37 13.52 18.20
N ASP A 755 -22.49 12.70 17.64
CA ASP A 755 -22.82 11.36 17.13
C ASP A 755 -23.50 10.51 18.20
N TYR A 756 -22.94 10.45 19.42
CA TYR A 756 -23.53 9.73 20.56
C TYR A 756 -24.96 10.18 20.87
N TYR A 757 -25.21 11.49 21.02
CA TYR A 757 -26.54 11.99 21.37
C TYR A 757 -27.58 11.82 20.27
N LEU A 758 -27.15 11.58 19.03
CA LEU A 758 -28.03 11.26 17.91
C LEU A 758 -28.34 9.75 17.80
N THR A 759 -27.65 8.89 18.55
CA THR A 759 -27.99 7.45 18.64
C THR A 759 -29.26 7.21 19.46
N PRO A 760 -29.92 6.04 19.34
CA PRO A 760 -31.05 5.69 20.21
C PRO A 760 -30.72 5.77 21.71
N ALA A 761 -29.50 5.43 22.12
CA ALA A 761 -29.07 5.50 23.52
C ALA A 761 -28.90 6.95 24.01
N GLY A 762 -28.46 7.86 23.13
CA GLY A 762 -28.28 9.27 23.46
C GLY A 762 -29.57 10.08 23.42
N GLN A 763 -30.54 9.71 22.57
CA GLN A 763 -31.78 10.45 22.37
C GLN A 763 -32.64 10.61 23.64
N ARG A 764 -32.49 9.74 24.64
CA ARG A 764 -33.12 9.91 25.98
C ARG A 764 -32.73 11.21 26.70
N HIS A 765 -31.62 11.84 26.30
CA HIS A 765 -31.14 13.10 26.84
C HIS A 765 -31.43 14.31 25.93
N ALA A 766 -32.05 14.10 24.75
CA ALA A 766 -32.22 15.15 23.75
C ALA A 766 -33.08 16.33 24.24
N ASP A 767 -34.17 16.06 24.96
CA ASP A 767 -35.04 17.10 25.50
C ASP A 767 -34.34 17.95 26.56
N GLU A 768 -33.55 17.31 27.44
CA GLU A 768 -32.78 17.99 28.47
C GLU A 768 -31.63 18.83 27.86
N LEU A 769 -30.91 18.29 26.88
CA LEU A 769 -29.90 19.02 26.13
C LEU A 769 -30.50 20.23 25.41
N HIS A 770 -31.67 20.07 24.79
CA HIS A 770 -32.38 21.18 24.16
C HIS A 770 -32.79 22.25 25.18
N ARG A 771 -33.33 21.84 26.34
CA ARG A 771 -33.69 22.76 27.44
C ARG A 771 -32.47 23.56 27.92
N LEU A 772 -31.33 22.90 28.15
CA LEU A 772 -30.09 23.56 28.57
C LEU A 772 -29.55 24.51 27.48
N ALA A 773 -29.53 24.07 26.23
CA ALA A 773 -29.05 24.85 25.09
C ALA A 773 -29.93 26.10 24.78
N ALA A 774 -31.24 25.99 25.01
CA ALA A 774 -32.21 27.07 24.84
C ALA A 774 -32.28 28.03 26.04
N SER A 775 -31.81 27.61 27.22
CA SER A 775 -31.79 28.45 28.42
C SER A 775 -30.77 29.60 28.34
N THR A 776 -31.00 30.65 29.12
CA THR A 776 -30.06 31.76 29.26
C THR A 776 -28.69 31.26 29.76
N PRO A 777 -27.57 31.60 29.10
CA PRO A 777 -26.25 31.15 29.52
C PRO A 777 -25.92 31.54 30.96
N SER A 778 -25.41 30.59 31.72
CA SER A 778 -24.98 30.74 33.12
C SER A 778 -23.85 29.76 33.42
N ALA A 779 -23.05 29.99 34.47
CA ALA A 779 -21.97 29.07 34.84
C ALA A 779 -22.47 27.63 35.08
N GLU A 780 -23.67 27.47 35.65
CA GLU A 780 -24.27 26.15 35.89
C GLU A 780 -24.69 25.47 34.59
N THR A 781 -25.36 26.20 33.68
CA THR A 781 -25.81 25.62 32.39
C THR A 781 -24.63 25.31 31.48
N ASP A 782 -23.59 26.16 31.50
CA ASP A 782 -22.34 25.92 30.77
C ASP A 782 -21.63 24.66 31.30
N ALA A 783 -21.52 24.50 32.62
CA ALA A 783 -20.90 23.33 33.23
C ALA A 783 -21.65 22.03 32.88
N LEU A 784 -22.99 22.06 32.89
CA LEU A 784 -23.80 20.90 32.48
C LEU A 784 -23.64 20.58 30.99
N LEU A 785 -23.66 21.59 30.12
CA LEU A 785 -23.45 21.39 28.67
C LEU A 785 -22.07 20.80 28.38
N LEU A 786 -21.03 21.31 29.06
CA LEU A 786 -19.68 20.75 28.98
C LEU A 786 -19.66 19.29 29.44
N GLY A 787 -20.27 18.99 30.59
CA GLY A 787 -20.35 17.63 31.12
C GLY A 787 -21.06 16.67 30.17
N TYR A 788 -22.15 17.09 29.54
CA TYR A 788 -22.78 16.31 28.47
C TYR A 788 -21.85 16.14 27.27
N ALA A 789 -21.19 17.20 26.79
CA ALA A 789 -20.26 17.08 25.66
C ALA A 789 -19.14 16.06 25.95
N LEU A 790 -18.56 16.08 27.15
CA LEU A 790 -17.51 15.17 27.56
C LEU A 790 -17.99 13.72 27.73
N GLU A 791 -19.17 13.50 28.33
CA GLU A 791 -19.76 12.15 28.40
C GLU A 791 -20.14 11.62 27.02
N GLY A 792 -20.66 12.48 26.14
CA GLY A 792 -20.94 12.15 24.75
C GLY A 792 -19.68 11.70 24.02
N ALA A 793 -18.59 12.45 24.13
CA ALA A 793 -17.31 12.07 23.52
C ALA A 793 -16.73 10.79 24.12
N ARG A 794 -16.81 10.62 25.44
CA ARG A 794 -16.34 9.43 26.16
C ARG A 794 -17.09 8.16 25.70
N LEU A 795 -18.41 8.26 25.53
CA LEU A 795 -19.26 7.12 25.14
C LEU A 795 -19.33 6.93 23.61
N GLY A 796 -19.11 7.99 22.83
CA GLY A 796 -19.01 7.94 21.36
C GLY A 796 -17.71 7.29 20.89
N GLY A 797 -16.62 7.50 21.63
CA GLY A 797 -15.29 6.99 21.30
C GLY A 797 -14.26 8.12 21.30
N PRO A 798 -13.61 8.43 22.44
CA PRO A 798 -12.69 9.55 22.52
C PRO A 798 -11.49 9.34 21.60
N PRO A 799 -10.79 10.41 21.20
CA PRO A 799 -9.54 10.28 20.44
C PRO A 799 -8.58 9.34 21.15
N GLY A 800 -7.89 8.48 20.39
CA GLY A 800 -6.70 7.80 20.92
C GLY A 800 -5.64 8.83 21.29
N VAL A 801 -4.58 8.45 21.99
CA VAL A 801 -3.50 9.40 22.32
C VAL A 801 -2.16 8.74 22.09
N TYR A 802 -1.26 9.43 21.39
CA TYR A 802 0.10 8.95 21.17
C TYR A 802 1.09 9.61 22.14
N ARG A 803 2.01 8.81 22.68
CA ARG A 803 3.12 9.26 23.53
C ARG A 803 4.41 8.55 23.14
N GLU A 804 5.53 9.19 23.42
CA GLU A 804 6.86 8.57 23.33
C GLU A 804 7.40 8.35 24.75
N ALA A 805 7.84 7.13 25.03
CA ALA A 805 8.44 6.80 26.31
C ALA A 805 9.87 7.36 26.39
N THR A 806 10.22 8.01 27.49
CA THR A 806 11.57 8.58 27.73
C THR A 806 12.44 7.69 28.62
N ALA A 807 11.84 6.67 29.25
CA ALA A 807 12.49 5.73 30.15
C ALA A 807 11.84 4.34 30.04
N VAL A 808 12.52 3.33 30.59
CA VAL A 808 12.00 1.96 30.68
C VAL A 808 10.81 1.90 31.64
N ASP A 809 9.73 1.20 31.25
CA ASP A 809 8.54 0.98 32.08
C ASP A 809 7.81 -0.33 31.69
N SER A 810 6.71 -0.63 32.38
CA SER A 810 5.77 -1.69 32.02
C SER A 810 4.35 -1.15 32.03
N VAL A 811 3.64 -1.32 30.91
CA VAL A 811 2.27 -0.82 30.71
C VAL A 811 1.42 -1.95 30.12
N ASP A 812 0.26 -2.24 30.72
CA ASP A 812 -0.61 -3.35 30.30
C ASP A 812 0.10 -4.72 30.19
N GLY A 813 1.11 -4.94 31.03
CA GLY A 813 1.92 -6.17 31.00
C GLY A 813 2.92 -6.25 29.83
N ALA A 814 3.01 -5.20 29.00
CA ALA A 814 4.03 -5.06 27.97
C ALA A 814 5.21 -4.22 28.49
N ALA A 815 6.42 -4.68 28.24
CA ALA A 815 7.63 -3.89 28.50
C ALA A 815 7.72 -2.73 27.49
N VAL A 816 8.07 -1.55 27.99
CA VAL A 816 8.27 -0.32 27.21
C VAL A 816 9.71 0.14 27.40
N GLN A 817 10.39 0.48 26.31
CA GLN A 817 11.76 1.01 26.30
C GLN A 817 11.76 2.53 26.02
N ALA A 818 12.86 3.20 26.38
CA ALA A 818 13.06 4.59 25.99
C ALA A 818 13.11 4.71 24.45
N GLY A 819 12.28 5.58 23.88
CA GLY A 819 12.08 5.76 22.44
C GLY A 819 10.90 4.98 21.85
N ASP A 820 10.27 4.09 22.61
CA ASP A 820 9.08 3.37 22.13
C ASP A 820 7.87 4.31 22.01
N GLY A 821 7.07 4.08 20.98
CA GLY A 821 5.77 4.71 20.83
C GLY A 821 4.72 3.99 21.67
N VAL A 822 3.88 4.74 22.37
CA VAL A 822 2.78 4.22 23.18
C VAL A 822 1.47 4.80 22.66
N TRP A 823 0.57 3.93 22.21
CA TRP A 823 -0.75 4.30 21.69
C TRP A 823 -1.84 3.94 22.69
N VAL A 824 -2.44 4.94 23.33
CA VAL A 824 -3.63 4.78 24.16
C VAL A 824 -4.86 4.68 23.27
N THR A 825 -5.54 3.54 23.31
CA THR A 825 -6.73 3.28 22.48
C THR A 825 -7.93 4.11 22.92
N THR A 826 -8.87 4.32 22.00
CA THR A 826 -10.14 5.03 22.26
C THR A 826 -10.94 4.38 23.40
N ALA A 827 -11.01 3.03 23.45
CA ALA A 827 -11.69 2.29 24.50
C ALA A 827 -11.03 2.48 25.87
N ALA A 828 -9.69 2.37 25.94
CA ALA A 828 -8.94 2.61 27.17
C ALA A 828 -9.13 4.04 27.68
N ALA A 829 -9.06 5.02 26.78
CA ALA A 829 -9.30 6.42 27.07
C ALA A 829 -10.74 6.68 27.55
N ALA A 830 -11.72 5.94 27.02
CA ALA A 830 -13.13 6.03 27.44
C ALA A 830 -13.41 5.45 28.84
N GLY A 831 -12.46 4.73 29.43
CA GLY A 831 -12.65 3.99 30.67
C GLY A 831 -13.30 2.62 30.47
N HIS A 832 -13.34 2.10 29.23
CA HIS A 832 -13.88 0.79 28.90
C HIS A 832 -12.75 -0.24 28.74
N GLY A 833 -12.79 -1.34 29.49
CA GLY A 833 -11.89 -2.48 29.28
C GLY A 833 -12.31 -3.31 28.05
N HIS A 834 -11.37 -4.06 27.46
CA HIS A 834 -11.72 -5.07 26.45
C HIS A 834 -12.56 -6.18 27.07
N GLY A 835 -13.80 -6.30 26.62
CA GLY A 835 -14.73 -7.34 27.05
C GLY A 835 -16.13 -6.78 27.21
N HIS A 836 -17.08 -7.32 26.46
CA HIS A 836 -18.51 -7.15 26.78
C HIS A 836 -18.73 -7.58 28.25
N GLY A 837 -18.98 -6.62 29.14
CA GLY A 837 -19.52 -6.89 30.48
C GLY A 837 -18.62 -6.67 31.71
N GLN A 838 -17.47 -5.96 31.63
CA GLN A 838 -16.66 -5.66 32.84
C GLN A 838 -16.59 -4.17 33.24
N GLY A 839 -17.47 -3.32 32.72
CA GLY A 839 -17.79 -2.03 33.36
C GLY A 839 -19.06 -2.20 34.18
N GLY A 840 -19.05 -1.87 35.48
CA GLY A 840 -20.30 -1.77 36.24
C GLY A 840 -21.28 -0.80 35.57
N ASP A 841 -22.56 -0.85 35.95
CA ASP A 841 -23.65 -0.02 35.38
C ASP A 841 -23.32 1.49 35.26
N ASP A 842 -22.37 1.98 36.05
CA ASP A 842 -21.94 3.38 36.07
C ASP A 842 -21.01 3.80 34.91
N ALA A 843 -20.34 2.84 34.24
CA ALA A 843 -19.41 3.11 33.14
C ALA A 843 -20.13 3.49 31.84
N ALA A 844 -21.34 2.94 31.62
CA ALA A 844 -22.18 3.21 30.44
C ALA A 844 -23.23 4.31 30.66
N ARG A 845 -23.31 4.84 31.89
CA ARG A 845 -24.23 5.92 32.27
C ARG A 845 -23.64 7.28 31.89
N VAL A 846 -24.49 8.15 31.35
CA VAL A 846 -24.19 9.58 31.16
C VAL A 846 -24.28 10.28 32.52
N ASP A 847 -23.16 10.80 33.01
CA ASP A 847 -23.09 11.68 34.17
C ASP A 847 -22.44 13.04 33.81
N PRO A 848 -23.25 14.08 33.53
CA PRO A 848 -22.74 15.41 33.18
C PRO A 848 -22.09 16.14 34.37
N ARG A 849 -22.02 15.54 35.56
CA ARG A 849 -21.34 16.08 36.74
C ARG A 849 -20.08 15.29 37.10
N ARG A 850 -19.70 14.31 36.28
CA ARG A 850 -18.49 13.51 36.49
C ARG A 850 -17.26 14.42 36.59
N ALA A 851 -16.40 14.14 37.56
CA ALA A 851 -15.20 14.91 37.81
C ALA A 851 -14.24 14.87 36.61
N MET A 852 -13.51 15.96 36.39
CA MET A 852 -12.75 16.14 35.16
C MET A 852 -11.53 15.22 35.03
N ASP A 853 -10.98 14.77 36.16
CA ASP A 853 -9.92 13.76 36.21
C ASP A 853 -10.33 12.41 35.59
N ALA A 854 -11.64 12.18 35.40
CA ALA A 854 -12.16 11.05 34.66
C ALA A 854 -11.99 11.15 33.12
N TYR A 855 -11.55 12.29 32.59
CA TYR A 855 -11.29 12.52 31.16
C TYR A 855 -9.80 12.79 30.88
N PRO A 856 -8.89 11.85 31.18
CA PRO A 856 -7.44 12.08 31.05
C PRO A 856 -6.97 12.34 29.60
N TRP A 857 -7.80 11.99 28.60
CA TRP A 857 -7.55 12.25 27.19
C TRP A 857 -7.92 13.70 26.78
N PHE A 858 -8.78 14.37 27.54
CA PHE A 858 -9.32 15.68 27.16
C PHE A 858 -8.31 16.78 27.43
N GLY A 859 -7.86 17.45 26.36
CA GLY A 859 -6.75 18.41 26.42
C GLY A 859 -5.38 17.76 26.52
N ALA A 860 -5.25 16.44 26.28
CA ALA A 860 -3.96 15.76 26.28
C ALA A 860 -3.06 16.16 25.09
N GLU A 861 -3.66 16.60 23.99
CA GLU A 861 -2.98 17.05 22.75
C GLU A 861 -3.37 18.49 22.38
N SER A 862 -4.20 19.16 23.18
CA SER A 862 -4.74 20.50 22.91
C SER A 862 -4.86 21.34 24.20
N ARG A 863 -5.29 22.60 24.09
CA ARG A 863 -5.44 23.50 25.24
C ARG A 863 -6.80 23.32 25.90
N ARG A 864 -6.83 22.51 26.95
CA ARG A 864 -8.07 22.13 27.67
C ARG A 864 -9.05 23.28 27.89
N GLU A 865 -8.63 24.43 28.41
CA GLU A 865 -9.56 25.52 28.70
C GLU A 865 -10.19 26.16 27.44
N VAL A 866 -9.48 26.15 26.31
CA VAL A 866 -10.03 26.59 25.02
C VAL A 866 -11.06 25.57 24.52
N SER A 867 -10.75 24.29 24.66
CA SER A 867 -11.61 23.16 24.33
C SER A 867 -12.93 23.21 25.10
N GLU A 868 -12.86 23.47 26.42
CA GLU A 868 -14.04 23.60 27.29
C GLU A 868 -15.00 24.69 26.79
N LEU A 869 -14.47 25.89 26.49
CA LEU A 869 -15.29 27.01 25.99
C LEU A 869 -15.86 26.74 24.60
N ALA A 870 -15.08 26.13 23.71
CA ALA A 870 -15.50 25.80 22.36
C ALA A 870 -16.64 24.77 22.36
N LEU A 871 -16.49 23.69 23.13
CA LEU A 871 -17.49 22.62 23.20
C LEU A 871 -18.82 23.14 23.75
N VAL A 872 -18.81 23.96 24.81
CA VAL A 872 -20.03 24.54 25.37
C VAL A 872 -20.83 25.30 24.32
N GLU A 873 -20.18 26.21 23.59
CA GLU A 873 -20.87 27.05 22.61
C GLU A 873 -21.31 26.27 21.36
N LEU A 874 -20.49 25.31 20.90
CA LEU A 874 -20.88 24.44 19.79
C LEU A 874 -22.05 23.52 20.15
N PHE A 875 -22.05 22.92 21.35
CA PHE A 875 -23.18 22.13 21.86
C PHE A 875 -24.42 22.97 22.03
N ARG A 876 -24.28 24.17 22.59
CA ARG A 876 -25.38 25.11 22.75
C ARG A 876 -26.01 25.48 21.40
N ALA A 877 -25.21 25.75 20.38
CA ALA A 877 -25.71 26.03 19.04
C ALA A 877 -26.38 24.79 18.40
N ALA A 878 -25.76 23.62 18.51
CA ALA A 878 -26.24 22.38 17.92
C ALA A 878 -27.59 21.94 18.54
N PHE A 879 -27.65 21.73 19.86
CA PHE A 879 -28.82 21.13 20.51
C PHE A 879 -29.99 22.09 20.71
N ARG A 880 -29.78 23.41 20.55
CA ARG A 880 -30.90 24.36 20.45
C ARG A 880 -31.80 24.07 19.24
N ARG A 881 -31.29 23.40 18.21
CA ARG A 881 -31.98 23.13 16.93
C ARG A 881 -32.67 21.76 16.82
N ARG A 882 -32.70 20.95 17.90
CA ARG A 882 -33.31 19.60 17.90
C ARG A 882 -32.85 18.71 16.74
N LEU A 883 -31.54 18.52 16.63
CA LEU A 883 -30.92 17.75 15.55
C LEU A 883 -31.42 16.30 15.48
N ARG A 884 -31.54 15.75 14.27
CA ARG A 884 -31.75 14.32 13.99
C ARG A 884 -30.89 13.89 12.79
N ARG A 885 -30.47 12.63 12.72
CA ARG A 885 -29.74 12.11 11.56
C ARG A 885 -30.62 12.14 10.30
N VAL A 886 -30.01 12.43 9.16
CA VAL A 886 -30.61 12.10 7.86
C VAL A 886 -30.75 10.57 7.78
N PRO A 887 -31.87 10.01 7.26
CA PRO A 887 -31.99 8.57 7.08
C PRO A 887 -30.94 8.00 6.10
N GLY A 888 -30.36 6.85 6.45
CA GLY A 888 -29.36 6.14 5.62
C GLY A 888 -27.91 6.58 5.85
N ALA A 889 -27.00 6.11 4.98
CA ALA A 889 -25.55 6.25 5.15
C ALA A 889 -25.06 7.69 5.36
N GLN A 890 -25.72 8.69 4.76
CA GLN A 890 -25.34 10.09 4.91
C GLN A 890 -25.50 10.65 6.33
N GLY A 891 -26.37 10.04 7.15
CA GLY A 891 -26.52 10.39 8.57
C GLY A 891 -25.68 9.56 9.51
N GLU A 892 -24.82 8.67 9.00
CA GLU A 892 -23.97 7.79 9.80
C GLU A 892 -22.52 8.28 9.80
N LEU A 893 -21.98 8.52 10.99
CA LEU A 893 -20.54 8.63 11.17
C LEU A 893 -19.93 7.22 11.16
N LYS A 894 -19.47 6.75 9.99
CA LYS A 894 -18.99 5.38 9.82
C LYS A 894 -17.58 5.21 10.43
N ARG A 895 -17.49 4.33 11.43
CA ARG A 895 -16.25 3.98 12.14
C ARG A 895 -15.72 2.63 11.71
N VAL A 896 -14.42 2.51 11.66
CA VAL A 896 -13.68 1.26 11.44
C VAL A 896 -12.60 1.10 12.52
N PRO A 897 -12.07 -0.10 12.76
CA PRO A 897 -11.00 -0.30 13.74
C PRO A 897 -9.79 0.62 13.44
N GLY A 898 -9.61 1.67 14.24
CA GLY A 898 -8.49 2.60 14.12
C GLY A 898 -8.79 3.93 13.41
N GLY A 899 -10.01 4.18 12.93
CA GLY A 899 -10.36 5.44 12.28
C GLY A 899 -11.81 5.55 11.79
N TYR A 900 -12.02 6.35 10.76
CA TYR A 900 -13.31 6.64 10.13
C TYR A 900 -13.20 6.42 8.63
N LEU A 901 -14.34 6.36 7.94
CA LEU A 901 -14.36 6.37 6.48
C LEU A 901 -14.69 7.76 5.93
N THR A 902 -14.18 8.05 4.73
CA THR A 902 -14.61 9.18 3.90
C THR A 902 -16.11 9.10 3.56
N GLU A 903 -16.70 10.20 3.07
CA GLU A 903 -18.15 10.26 2.76
C GLU A 903 -18.60 9.20 1.74
N ASP A 904 -17.72 8.82 0.81
CA ASP A 904 -17.94 7.78 -0.20
C ASP A 904 -17.56 6.36 0.27
N TRP A 905 -17.10 6.24 1.52
CA TRP A 905 -16.64 5.00 2.15
C TRP A 905 -15.45 4.34 1.44
N GLY A 906 -14.71 5.11 0.64
CA GLY A 906 -13.59 4.64 -0.16
C GLY A 906 -12.25 4.61 0.54
N ASP A 907 -12.04 5.47 1.54
CA ASP A 907 -10.76 5.56 2.22
C ASP A 907 -10.93 5.70 3.74
N GLU A 908 -9.99 5.10 4.47
CA GLU A 908 -9.86 5.35 5.91
C GLU A 908 -9.17 6.67 6.19
N VAL A 909 -9.74 7.47 7.09
CA VAL A 909 -9.22 8.74 7.56
C VAL A 909 -9.15 8.75 9.08
N PRO A 910 -8.17 9.45 9.68
CA PRO A 910 -7.98 9.45 11.13
C PRO A 910 -9.04 10.27 11.89
N PHE A 911 -9.82 11.10 11.19
CA PHE A 911 -10.81 12.01 11.78
C PHE A 911 -12.19 11.83 11.17
N PRO A 912 -13.28 12.12 11.92
CA PRO A 912 -14.63 12.20 11.40
C PRO A 912 -14.72 13.08 10.13
N ALA A 913 -15.19 12.49 9.03
CA ALA A 913 -15.25 13.19 7.75
C ALA A 913 -16.55 13.98 7.55
N ALA A 914 -17.70 13.34 7.78
CA ALA A 914 -19.02 13.88 7.43
C ALA A 914 -20.13 13.19 8.25
N MET A 915 -21.17 13.95 8.61
CA MET A 915 -22.45 13.41 9.12
C MET A 915 -23.56 14.43 8.90
N LYS A 916 -24.53 14.08 8.04
CA LYS A 916 -25.64 14.98 7.70
C LYS A 916 -26.81 14.83 8.68
N VAL A 917 -27.27 15.98 9.16
CA VAL A 917 -28.39 16.07 10.11
C VAL A 917 -29.49 16.97 9.56
N ILE A 918 -30.72 16.71 9.98
CA ILE A 918 -31.88 17.59 9.82
C ILE A 918 -32.22 18.26 11.14
N TRP A 919 -32.82 19.44 11.08
CA TRP A 919 -33.17 20.21 12.28
C TRP A 919 -34.45 21.05 12.10
N GLU A 920 -35.07 21.41 13.22
CA GLU A 920 -36.37 22.11 13.32
C GLU A 920 -36.21 23.58 13.73
#